data_AF-A0AA40VSD8-F1
#
_entry.id   AF-A0AA40VSD8-F1
#
_cell.length_a   1.000
_cell.length_b   1.000
_cell.length_c   1.000
_cell.angle_alpha   90.00
_cell.angle_beta   90.00
_cell.angle_gamma   90.00
#
_symmetry.space_group_name_H-M   'P 1'
#
loop_
_entity.id
_entity.type
_entity.pdbx_description
1 polymer ?
#
loop_
_entity_poly.entity_id
_entity_poly.type
_entity_poly.pdbx_seq_one_letter_code
_entity_poly.pdbx_strand_id
1 'polypeptide(L)'
;MTHKPRQQKLLRWIALLLVGTFLQFWLYIPTPVLSQNSNSCSNITVPLTPDEQIYARAAWQYFVKNYQPATGFTNSTGGYPSGTIWDMGNYLMALNAARWLNLTDQADFDARLNKFLTTLSNLKLFEDTLPNKVYNAATAQIVDYGNNPIERGIGWSALDLGRMLAAFDVIRSCHPEYNDWLKGIVAKWQVGRSLKDGQLFGATVLPDNKTLLVQEGRLGYEEYSARGYELWGFPAPKAISLDPFKLVEINGVQIPVDTRDFKSTNANNYVVSESYILDGIEFGLQGELADFAARVLDVQKRRYDATGQLTAVTEDNIDQAPYFLYNTVYANGETWATITDTNQPYPQLRSISTKAAFGWRYLFPDNAYAQKVFDAVKDLRSPDDGGYYAGIYEESKQLNKALTGNTNGLILEILYYKARGNRPLIGSASVSVSTAKPSANAPSATPSNQANSPVTTAIATPADTSKVIEVSVAPIPPVGSQEPKSQLKLARPLTIIERRYAEAAWRYFQANYHSKSGLIDDRSDFKGATLWGLGDYLAALHAARSLDIITAKEFDQRTRHLLAALTKLPLFAGELPNRGYDTRSLQPVDYGGNPVPEGNGWSSLDVGRILAALYNLKSCHPEYTAAVDQIVLDWSYLRVVREGMLSSATVTKDAGRSLTRVNPETRLGYEEYAARAFQLWGFDVTRSAIGGDYQTALVEGVKVPIQRRRTDTNSKNQYTVSNPFLLYALEFGLDPQMRSLFQPIFQAQAERYRRTGTLTASATTLIDRKPYTVHSTITGQGDPWVALGDDGQPVPKGRVVSTAVAFAYHALLPEDKYAQELVRGTTDLYNPLTGFYEGFYETTGKTAIGFTSSTNSMILQSLLYTVMNRQPLIRPSTAMNSPWWQTVAKGNSGQGLPSTATQKAKLISDSSGNYWVSGKRDGLRPALGDRTSVNPIEASR
;
A
#
# COMPACT_ATOMS: atom_id res chain seq x y z
N MET A 1 22.47 -77.25 -39.92
CA MET A 1 21.58 -76.82 -38.80
C MET A 1 22.29 -75.73 -38.03
N THR A 2 22.23 -74.50 -38.53
CA THR A 2 23.29 -73.50 -38.31
C THR A 2 22.71 -72.09 -38.39
N HIS A 3 21.94 -71.68 -37.38
CA HIS A 3 21.55 -70.27 -37.21
C HIS A 3 21.33 -69.94 -35.73
N LYS A 4 22.41 -70.00 -34.93
CA LYS A 4 22.40 -69.60 -33.51
C LYS A 4 23.26 -68.41 -33.07
N PRO A 5 23.93 -67.59 -33.92
CA PRO A 5 24.51 -66.34 -33.45
C PRO A 5 23.59 -65.12 -33.62
N ARG A 6 22.50 -65.23 -34.41
CA ARG A 6 21.58 -64.10 -34.70
C ARG A 6 20.49 -63.91 -33.64
N GLN A 7 20.02 -64.99 -33.02
CA GLN A 7 18.98 -64.91 -31.97
C GLN A 7 19.48 -64.35 -30.64
N GLN A 8 20.74 -64.61 -30.24
CA GLN A 8 21.29 -64.02 -29.01
C GLN A 8 21.58 -62.52 -29.15
N LYS A 9 21.95 -62.04 -30.35
CA LYS A 9 22.06 -60.61 -30.62
C LYS A 9 20.68 -59.95 -30.64
N LEU A 10 19.68 -60.57 -31.27
CA LEU A 10 18.32 -60.02 -31.31
C LEU A 10 17.67 -59.99 -29.91
N LEU A 11 17.85 -61.01 -29.08
CA LEU A 11 17.37 -60.99 -27.69
C LEU A 11 18.11 -59.96 -26.83
N ARG A 12 19.42 -59.72 -27.05
CA ARG A 12 20.15 -58.64 -26.36
C ARG A 12 19.67 -57.26 -26.81
N TRP A 13 19.36 -57.07 -28.09
CA TRP A 13 18.81 -55.81 -28.59
C TRP A 13 17.38 -55.58 -28.10
N ILE A 14 16.54 -56.61 -28.02
CA ILE A 14 15.18 -56.50 -27.45
C ILE A 14 15.23 -56.28 -25.94
N ALA A 15 16.15 -56.92 -25.22
CA ALA A 15 16.35 -56.68 -23.79
C ALA A 15 16.92 -55.27 -23.51
N LEU A 16 17.84 -54.75 -24.35
CA LEU A 16 18.32 -53.38 -24.25
C LEU A 16 17.26 -52.34 -24.65
N LEU A 17 16.37 -52.67 -25.60
CA LEU A 17 15.24 -51.82 -25.98
C LEU A 17 14.14 -51.80 -24.91
N LEU A 18 13.89 -52.94 -24.24
CA LEU A 18 12.93 -53.06 -23.14
C LEU A 18 13.46 -52.45 -21.83
N VAL A 19 14.76 -52.57 -21.56
CA VAL A 19 15.41 -51.86 -20.44
C VAL A 19 15.49 -50.36 -20.73
N GLY A 20 15.72 -49.95 -21.99
CA GLY A 20 15.69 -48.55 -22.40
C GLY A 20 14.29 -47.91 -22.35
N THR A 21 13.23 -48.66 -22.67
CA THR A 21 11.85 -48.18 -22.55
C THR A 21 11.35 -48.21 -21.10
N PHE A 22 11.75 -49.18 -20.26
CA PHE A 22 11.44 -49.13 -18.83
C PHE A 22 12.22 -48.05 -18.06
N LEU A 23 13.46 -47.73 -18.45
CA LEU A 23 14.23 -46.62 -17.86
C LEU A 23 13.71 -45.24 -18.28
N GLN A 24 13.07 -45.11 -19.45
CA GLN A 24 12.39 -43.87 -19.83
C GLN A 24 11.07 -43.64 -19.07
N PHE A 25 10.46 -44.68 -18.51
CA PHE A 25 9.28 -44.55 -17.64
C PHE A 25 9.61 -44.45 -16.14
N TRP A 26 10.87 -44.68 -15.73
CA TRP A 26 11.32 -44.55 -14.33
C TRP A 26 12.25 -43.36 -14.05
N LEU A 27 12.71 -42.66 -15.09
CA LEU A 27 13.45 -41.39 -14.97
C LEU A 27 12.70 -40.22 -15.60
N TYR A 28 11.36 -40.28 -15.58
CA TYR A 28 10.58 -39.04 -15.48
C TYR A 28 10.74 -38.55 -14.05
N ILE A 29 11.86 -37.89 -13.76
CA ILE A 29 11.88 -36.92 -12.69
C ILE A 29 10.90 -35.86 -13.19
N PRO A 30 9.70 -35.70 -12.61
CA PRO A 30 8.99 -34.46 -12.86
C PRO A 30 9.99 -33.38 -12.46
N THR A 31 10.47 -32.59 -13.44
CA THR A 31 10.93 -31.26 -13.09
C THR A 31 9.82 -30.73 -12.22
N PRO A 32 10.09 -30.29 -10.98
CA PRO A 32 9.06 -29.65 -10.21
C PRO A 32 8.59 -28.52 -11.10
N VAL A 33 7.39 -28.65 -11.67
CA VAL A 33 6.63 -27.51 -12.14
C VAL A 33 6.52 -26.69 -10.86
N LEU A 34 7.37 -25.68 -10.77
CA LEU A 34 7.47 -24.82 -9.61
C LEU A 34 6.04 -24.34 -9.37
N SER A 35 5.50 -24.79 -8.25
CA SER A 35 4.14 -24.51 -7.81
C SER A 35 3.88 -23.01 -7.97
N GLN A 36 2.77 -22.65 -8.62
CA GLN A 36 2.30 -21.27 -8.73
C GLN A 36 2.07 -20.70 -7.33
N ASN A 37 3.10 -20.06 -6.79
CA ASN A 37 2.95 -19.12 -5.70
C ASN A 37 2.07 -17.98 -6.24
N SER A 38 0.92 -17.72 -5.63
CA SER A 38 0.04 -16.62 -5.99
C SER A 38 0.74 -15.28 -5.71
N ASN A 39 1.53 -14.81 -6.68
CA ASN A 39 2.26 -13.58 -6.62
C ASN A 39 1.38 -12.40 -7.10
N SER A 40 1.54 -11.20 -6.55
CA SER A 40 0.76 -10.02 -6.94
C SER A 40 0.84 -9.65 -8.42
N CYS A 41 1.84 -10.18 -9.15
CA CYS A 41 2.00 -9.99 -10.59
C CYS A 41 1.04 -10.86 -11.43
N SER A 42 0.50 -11.96 -10.88
CA SER A 42 -0.49 -12.80 -11.58
C SER A 42 -1.91 -12.28 -11.49
N ASN A 43 -2.15 -11.28 -10.64
CA ASN A 43 -3.48 -10.76 -10.36
C ASN A 43 -3.92 -9.74 -11.42
N ILE A 44 -4.51 -10.25 -12.50
CA ILE A 44 -5.18 -9.45 -13.53
C ILE A 44 -6.60 -9.12 -13.06
N THR A 45 -6.81 -7.88 -12.60
CA THR A 45 -8.09 -7.41 -12.03
C THR A 45 -9.00 -6.75 -13.06
N VAL A 46 -8.44 -6.26 -14.16
CA VAL A 46 -9.17 -5.61 -15.27
C VAL A 46 -8.68 -6.21 -16.59
N PRO A 47 -9.15 -7.41 -16.98
CA PRO A 47 -8.69 -8.10 -18.18
C PRO A 47 -8.67 -7.21 -19.43
N LEU A 48 -7.75 -7.49 -20.35
CA LEU A 48 -7.69 -6.78 -21.61
C LEU A 48 -8.97 -6.99 -22.43
N THR A 49 -9.48 -5.92 -23.03
CA THR A 49 -10.56 -5.99 -24.03
C THR A 49 -10.08 -6.70 -25.30
N PRO A 50 -10.99 -7.12 -26.20
CA PRO A 50 -10.59 -7.74 -27.47
C PRO A 50 -9.61 -6.88 -28.29
N ASP A 51 -9.82 -5.57 -28.33
CA ASP A 51 -8.93 -4.64 -29.02
C ASP A 51 -7.57 -4.54 -28.33
N GLU A 52 -7.56 -4.41 -26.99
CA GLU A 52 -6.34 -4.38 -26.21
C GLU A 52 -5.53 -5.68 -26.34
N GLN A 53 -6.20 -6.82 -26.46
CA GLN A 53 -5.55 -8.10 -26.74
C GLN A 53 -4.90 -8.12 -28.13
N ILE A 54 -5.49 -7.45 -29.12
CA ILE A 54 -4.87 -7.27 -30.44
C ILE A 54 -3.63 -6.39 -30.31
N TYR A 55 -3.71 -5.30 -29.54
CA TYR A 55 -2.56 -4.41 -29.31
C TYR A 55 -1.42 -5.15 -28.62
N ALA A 56 -1.72 -5.90 -27.57
CA ALA A 56 -0.75 -6.68 -26.81
C ALA A 56 -0.08 -7.74 -27.70
N ARG A 57 -0.86 -8.50 -28.48
CA ARG A 57 -0.30 -9.49 -29.42
C ARG A 57 0.58 -8.84 -30.47
N ALA A 58 0.16 -7.75 -31.08
CA ALA A 58 0.94 -7.05 -32.09
C ALA A 58 2.28 -6.57 -31.51
N ALA A 59 2.26 -5.94 -30.33
CA ALA A 59 3.48 -5.49 -29.67
C ALA A 59 4.42 -6.66 -29.32
N TRP A 60 3.89 -7.79 -28.85
CA TRP A 60 4.69 -8.99 -28.56
C TRP A 60 5.35 -9.59 -29.81
N GLN A 61 4.70 -9.52 -30.98
CA GLN A 61 5.29 -10.05 -32.22
C GLN A 61 6.62 -9.38 -32.60
N TYR A 62 6.83 -8.12 -32.22
CA TYR A 62 8.14 -7.48 -32.40
C TYR A 62 9.25 -8.31 -31.74
N PHE A 63 9.07 -8.71 -30.48
CA PHE A 63 10.05 -9.48 -29.72
C PHE A 63 10.16 -10.91 -30.22
N VAL A 64 9.08 -11.52 -30.69
CA VAL A 64 9.11 -12.85 -31.32
C VAL A 64 10.02 -12.83 -32.56
N LYS A 65 9.86 -11.84 -33.44
CA LYS A 65 10.64 -11.71 -34.68
C LYS A 65 12.09 -11.29 -34.47
N ASN A 66 12.35 -10.49 -33.45
CA ASN A 66 13.67 -9.91 -33.19
C ASN A 66 14.45 -10.64 -32.09
N TYR A 67 13.96 -11.78 -31.63
CA TYR A 67 14.65 -12.63 -30.66
C TYR A 67 15.90 -13.26 -31.27
N GLN A 68 16.99 -13.25 -30.51
CA GLN A 68 18.28 -13.82 -30.89
C GLN A 68 18.51 -15.12 -30.10
N PRO A 69 18.30 -16.31 -30.68
CA PRO A 69 18.36 -17.57 -29.92
C PRO A 69 19.73 -17.85 -29.31
N ALA A 70 20.81 -17.35 -29.93
CA ALA A 70 22.18 -17.56 -29.47
C ALA A 70 22.49 -16.84 -28.15
N THR A 71 21.81 -15.74 -27.85
CA THR A 71 22.06 -14.87 -26.68
C THR A 71 20.85 -14.74 -25.76
N GLY A 72 19.63 -14.95 -26.27
CA GLY A 72 18.39 -14.64 -25.57
C GLY A 72 18.04 -13.15 -25.57
N PHE A 73 18.85 -12.31 -26.23
CA PHE A 73 18.58 -10.88 -26.39
C PHE A 73 17.57 -10.64 -27.52
N THR A 74 17.14 -9.39 -27.64
CA THR A 74 16.28 -8.93 -28.75
C THR A 74 16.89 -7.71 -29.39
N ASN A 75 16.65 -7.52 -30.69
CA ASN A 75 17.09 -6.32 -31.39
C ASN A 75 16.37 -5.08 -30.85
N SER A 76 17.10 -4.00 -30.61
CA SER A 76 16.58 -2.66 -30.30
C SER A 76 15.78 -2.07 -31.47
N THR A 77 16.25 -2.31 -32.70
CA THR A 77 15.62 -1.92 -33.96
C THR A 77 15.39 -3.14 -34.85
N GLY A 78 14.24 -3.20 -35.50
CA GLY A 78 13.82 -4.32 -36.36
C GLY A 78 14.90 -4.73 -37.37
N GLY A 79 15.33 -5.99 -37.31
CA GLY A 79 16.33 -6.54 -38.23
C GLY A 79 17.77 -6.07 -38.01
N TYR A 80 18.06 -5.23 -37.02
CA TYR A 80 19.40 -4.74 -36.72
C TYR A 80 19.90 -5.30 -35.38
N PRO A 81 20.89 -6.22 -35.36
CA PRO A 81 21.28 -6.97 -34.17
C PRO A 81 22.14 -6.15 -33.19
N SER A 82 21.53 -5.13 -32.60
CA SER A 82 22.10 -4.22 -31.61
C SER A 82 21.13 -4.05 -30.45
N GLY A 83 21.63 -3.87 -29.24
CA GLY A 83 20.81 -3.58 -28.06
C GLY A 83 21.59 -2.82 -27.00
N THR A 84 21.01 -1.70 -26.53
CA THR A 84 21.51 -1.00 -25.34
C THR A 84 21.05 -1.71 -24.07
N ILE A 85 21.62 -1.32 -22.93
CA ILE A 85 21.17 -1.86 -21.64
C ILE A 85 19.74 -1.38 -21.32
N TRP A 86 19.35 -0.19 -21.80
CA TRP A 86 17.95 0.27 -21.78
C TRP A 86 17.02 -0.69 -22.54
N ASP A 87 17.38 -1.05 -23.78
CA ASP A 87 16.58 -1.94 -24.63
C ASP A 87 16.44 -3.34 -24.01
N MET A 88 17.52 -3.84 -23.41
CA MET A 88 17.50 -5.11 -22.70
C MET A 88 16.57 -5.07 -21.48
N GLY A 89 16.52 -3.94 -20.75
CA GLY A 89 15.56 -3.72 -19.66
C GLY A 89 14.11 -3.69 -20.18
N ASN A 90 13.86 -2.99 -21.29
CA ASN A 90 12.56 -2.97 -21.96
C ASN A 90 12.09 -4.38 -22.36
N TYR A 91 13.00 -5.23 -22.87
CA TYR A 91 12.66 -6.60 -23.19
C TYR A 91 12.26 -7.42 -21.97
N LEU A 92 12.95 -7.27 -20.83
CA LEU A 92 12.57 -7.97 -19.60
C LEU A 92 11.18 -7.58 -19.12
N MET A 93 10.86 -6.28 -19.16
CA MET A 93 9.53 -5.77 -18.81
C MET A 93 8.46 -6.31 -19.78
N ALA A 94 8.75 -6.32 -21.07
CA ALA A 94 7.88 -6.89 -22.11
C ALA A 94 7.65 -8.40 -21.93
N LEU A 95 8.70 -9.16 -21.61
CA LEU A 95 8.65 -10.60 -21.39
C LEU A 95 7.80 -10.93 -20.14
N ASN A 96 7.95 -10.16 -19.05
CA ASN A 96 7.10 -10.27 -17.87
C ASN A 96 5.63 -9.94 -18.19
N ALA A 97 5.38 -8.84 -18.91
CA ALA A 97 4.03 -8.47 -19.35
C ALA A 97 3.41 -9.57 -20.21
N ALA A 98 4.15 -10.09 -21.20
CA ALA A 98 3.70 -11.17 -22.07
C ALA A 98 3.32 -12.44 -21.29
N ARG A 99 4.11 -12.79 -20.27
CA ARG A 99 3.83 -13.95 -19.42
C ARG A 99 2.51 -13.80 -18.65
N TRP A 100 2.27 -12.63 -18.05
CA TRP A 100 1.08 -12.40 -17.21
C TRP A 100 -0.18 -12.02 -18.01
N LEU A 101 -0.02 -11.48 -19.22
CA LEU A 101 -1.10 -11.28 -20.18
C LEU A 101 -1.42 -12.54 -21.00
N ASN A 102 -0.74 -13.65 -20.72
CA ASN A 102 -0.93 -14.94 -21.38
C ASN A 102 -0.67 -14.90 -22.91
N LEU A 103 0.35 -14.13 -23.32
CA LEU A 103 0.86 -14.05 -24.70
C LEU A 103 2.00 -15.05 -24.95
N THR A 104 2.66 -15.50 -23.89
CA THR A 104 3.62 -16.61 -23.89
C THR A 104 3.33 -17.52 -22.71
N ASP A 105 3.64 -18.82 -22.86
CA ASP A 105 3.51 -19.79 -21.78
C ASP A 105 4.73 -19.77 -20.85
N GLN A 106 4.63 -20.49 -19.73
CA GLN A 106 5.70 -20.54 -18.73
C GLN A 106 7.00 -21.13 -19.30
N ALA A 107 6.92 -22.12 -20.19
CA ALA A 107 8.09 -22.82 -20.69
C ALA A 107 8.89 -21.93 -21.67
N ASP A 108 8.21 -21.23 -22.58
CA ASP A 108 8.84 -20.26 -23.48
C ASP A 108 9.37 -19.04 -22.70
N PHE A 109 8.63 -18.56 -21.69
CA PHE A 109 9.12 -17.52 -20.77
C PHE A 109 10.42 -17.94 -20.08
N ASP A 110 10.44 -19.11 -19.44
CA ASP A 110 11.62 -19.60 -18.71
C ASP A 110 12.80 -19.85 -19.68
N ALA A 111 12.55 -20.41 -20.87
CA ALA A 111 13.59 -20.63 -21.86
C ALA A 111 14.25 -19.30 -22.29
N ARG A 112 13.44 -18.28 -22.58
CA ARG A 112 13.91 -16.94 -22.96
C ARG A 112 14.65 -16.25 -21.83
N LEU A 113 14.09 -16.24 -20.62
CA LEU A 113 14.67 -15.57 -19.47
C LEU A 113 15.98 -16.24 -19.03
N ASN A 114 16.01 -17.57 -18.94
CA ASN A 114 17.24 -18.32 -18.63
C ASN A 114 18.34 -18.03 -19.64
N LYS A 115 18.01 -18.01 -20.94
CA LYS A 115 18.98 -17.74 -21.99
C LYS A 115 19.51 -16.31 -21.91
N PHE A 116 18.63 -15.34 -21.73
CA PHE A 116 18.96 -13.93 -21.52
C PHE A 116 19.89 -13.74 -20.31
N LEU A 117 19.52 -14.27 -19.13
CA LEU A 117 20.29 -14.10 -17.89
C LEU A 117 21.64 -14.82 -17.94
N THR A 118 21.72 -15.98 -18.62
CA THR A 118 22.97 -16.69 -18.86
C THR A 118 23.94 -15.83 -19.66
N THR A 119 23.47 -15.23 -20.75
CA THR A 119 24.32 -14.37 -21.58
C THR A 119 24.69 -13.10 -20.83
N LEU A 120 23.73 -12.46 -20.16
CA LEU A 120 23.95 -11.24 -19.38
C LEU A 120 24.99 -11.44 -18.28
N SER A 121 24.96 -12.60 -17.59
CA SER A 121 25.92 -12.97 -16.55
C SER A 121 27.37 -13.13 -17.02
N ASN A 122 27.56 -13.29 -18.34
CA ASN A 122 28.83 -13.56 -18.99
C ASN A 122 29.25 -12.44 -19.95
N LEU A 123 28.55 -11.29 -19.96
CA LEU A 123 28.96 -10.15 -20.77
C LEU A 123 30.34 -9.68 -20.37
N LYS A 124 31.17 -9.39 -21.38
CA LYS A 124 32.36 -8.56 -21.18
C LYS A 124 31.87 -7.17 -20.76
N LEU A 125 32.34 -6.70 -19.62
CA LEU A 125 32.00 -5.37 -19.09
C LEU A 125 32.98 -4.34 -19.65
N PHE A 126 32.56 -3.08 -19.73
CA PHE A 126 33.47 -1.98 -20.00
C PHE A 126 34.44 -1.86 -18.82
N GLU A 127 35.74 -2.01 -19.11
CA GLU A 127 36.83 -1.97 -18.12
C GLU A 127 36.60 -2.90 -16.91
N ASP A 128 35.95 -4.06 -17.13
CA ASP A 128 35.62 -5.05 -16.09
C ASP A 128 34.79 -4.47 -14.92
N THR A 129 34.01 -3.42 -15.19
CA THR A 129 33.29 -2.68 -14.14
C THR A 129 31.79 -2.68 -14.31
N LEU A 130 31.30 -2.13 -15.42
CA LEU A 130 29.89 -1.96 -15.72
C LEU A 130 29.59 -2.38 -17.16
N PRO A 131 28.36 -2.80 -17.47
CA PRO A 131 27.93 -3.04 -18.84
C PRO A 131 28.29 -1.89 -19.79
N ASN A 132 28.79 -2.23 -20.97
CA ASN A 132 28.97 -1.28 -22.07
C ASN A 132 27.60 -0.72 -22.50
N LYS A 133 27.58 0.50 -23.05
CA LYS A 133 26.35 1.13 -23.53
C LYS A 133 25.56 0.29 -24.55
N VAL A 134 26.27 -0.47 -25.40
CA VAL A 134 25.64 -1.23 -26.48
C VAL A 134 26.37 -2.56 -26.74
N TYR A 135 25.59 -3.59 -26.99
CA TYR A 135 26.08 -4.92 -27.35
C TYR A 135 25.44 -5.38 -28.65
N ASN A 136 26.17 -6.19 -29.41
CA ASN A 136 25.56 -6.89 -30.54
C ASN A 136 24.55 -7.90 -29.99
N ALA A 137 23.28 -7.77 -30.35
CA ALA A 137 22.22 -8.60 -29.80
C ALA A 137 22.40 -10.09 -30.19
N ALA A 138 22.99 -10.39 -31.34
CA ALA A 138 23.16 -11.76 -31.83
C ALA A 138 24.37 -12.48 -31.24
N THR A 139 25.42 -11.76 -30.86
CA THR A 139 26.70 -12.35 -30.41
C THR A 139 27.11 -11.98 -28.99
N ALA A 140 26.43 -11.01 -28.36
CA ALA A 140 26.78 -10.43 -27.06
C ALA A 140 28.17 -9.76 -27.01
N GLN A 141 28.77 -9.46 -28.17
CA GLN A 141 30.03 -8.74 -28.26
C GLN A 141 29.83 -7.25 -27.94
N ILE A 142 30.86 -6.63 -27.34
CA ILE A 142 30.93 -5.18 -27.17
C ILE A 142 31.05 -4.54 -28.55
N VAL A 143 30.19 -3.56 -28.82
CA VAL A 143 30.16 -2.78 -30.06
C VAL A 143 30.04 -1.29 -29.78
N ASP A 144 30.19 -0.48 -30.83
CA ASP A 144 29.75 0.92 -30.85
C ASP A 144 28.28 1.05 -31.30
N TYR A 145 27.75 2.28 -31.36
CA TYR A 145 26.38 2.51 -31.83
C TYR A 145 26.15 2.13 -33.30
N GLY A 146 27.21 2.04 -34.10
CA GLY A 146 27.19 1.53 -35.47
C GLY A 146 27.20 0.00 -35.56
N ASN A 147 27.19 -0.70 -34.42
CA ASN A 147 27.29 -2.15 -34.28
C ASN A 147 28.63 -2.73 -34.78
N ASN A 148 29.69 -1.90 -34.77
CA ASN A 148 31.05 -2.34 -35.07
C ASN A 148 31.70 -2.90 -33.80
N PRO A 149 32.34 -4.08 -33.85
CA PRO A 149 33.08 -4.62 -32.71
C PRO A 149 34.17 -3.66 -32.23
N ILE A 150 34.18 -3.39 -30.92
CA ILE A 150 35.21 -2.59 -30.28
C ILE A 150 35.67 -3.30 -29.01
N GLU A 151 36.96 -3.58 -28.91
CA GLU A 151 37.49 -4.47 -27.87
C GLU A 151 37.24 -3.93 -26.45
N ARG A 152 37.40 -2.61 -26.27
CA ARG A 152 37.27 -1.95 -24.97
C ARG A 152 35.83 -1.55 -24.63
N GLY A 153 35.07 -1.09 -25.61
CA GLY A 153 33.76 -0.45 -25.42
C GLY A 153 33.81 1.08 -25.46
N ILE A 154 32.65 1.70 -25.28
CA ILE A 154 32.40 3.14 -25.39
C ILE A 154 31.94 3.79 -24.08
N GLY A 155 32.08 3.06 -22.97
CA GLY A 155 31.65 3.47 -21.62
C GLY A 155 30.34 2.81 -21.19
N TRP A 156 29.74 3.31 -20.11
CA TRP A 156 28.45 2.88 -19.58
C TRP A 156 27.45 4.05 -19.54
N SER A 157 26.17 3.74 -19.51
CA SER A 157 25.08 4.70 -19.28
C SER A 157 24.50 4.46 -17.89
N ALA A 158 24.48 5.49 -17.05
CA ALA A 158 23.86 5.41 -15.74
C ALA A 158 22.33 5.33 -15.85
N LEU A 159 21.73 5.92 -16.89
CA LEU A 159 20.27 5.86 -17.10
C LEU A 159 19.81 4.45 -17.48
N ASP A 160 20.55 3.81 -18.39
CA ASP A 160 20.31 2.44 -18.83
C ASP A 160 20.43 1.45 -17.66
N LEU A 161 21.44 1.64 -16.82
CA LEU A 161 21.60 0.85 -15.60
C LEU A 161 20.39 1.03 -14.67
N GLY A 162 19.90 2.26 -14.50
CA GLY A 162 18.67 2.51 -13.73
C GLY A 162 17.46 1.75 -14.27
N ARG A 163 17.25 1.78 -15.60
CA ARG A 163 16.18 1.01 -16.28
C ARG A 163 16.32 -0.49 -16.06
N MET A 164 17.53 -1.03 -16.22
CA MET A 164 17.79 -2.45 -16.02
C MET A 164 17.60 -2.88 -14.56
N LEU A 165 18.01 -2.06 -13.61
CA LEU A 165 17.83 -2.32 -12.18
C LEU A 165 16.34 -2.30 -11.79
N ALA A 166 15.54 -1.38 -12.35
CA ALA A 166 14.09 -1.39 -12.21
C ALA A 166 13.48 -2.68 -12.80
N ALA A 167 13.88 -3.06 -14.01
CA ALA A 167 13.41 -4.29 -14.64
C ALA A 167 13.77 -5.55 -13.82
N PHE A 168 14.99 -5.63 -13.29
CA PHE A 168 15.39 -6.72 -12.41
C PHE A 168 14.58 -6.76 -11.11
N ASP A 169 14.21 -5.61 -10.56
CA ASP A 169 13.34 -5.54 -9.38
C ASP A 169 11.95 -6.12 -9.69
N VAL A 170 11.37 -5.78 -10.84
CA VAL A 170 10.11 -6.35 -11.31
C VAL A 170 10.24 -7.86 -11.52
N ILE A 171 11.29 -8.33 -12.21
CA ILE A 171 11.48 -9.78 -12.43
C ILE A 171 11.68 -10.53 -11.11
N ARG A 172 12.54 -10.06 -10.18
CA ARG A 172 12.73 -10.76 -8.89
C ARG A 172 11.48 -10.70 -8.02
N SER A 173 10.65 -9.67 -8.20
CA SER A 173 9.39 -9.54 -7.47
C SER A 173 8.31 -10.44 -8.07
N CYS A 174 8.19 -10.53 -9.39
CA CYS A 174 7.18 -11.32 -10.10
C CYS A 174 7.55 -12.80 -10.25
N HIS A 175 8.84 -13.11 -10.30
CA HIS A 175 9.43 -14.43 -10.53
C HIS A 175 10.55 -14.67 -9.51
N PRO A 176 10.21 -14.85 -8.21
CA PRO A 176 11.18 -14.90 -7.11
C PRO A 176 12.21 -16.04 -7.22
N GLU A 177 11.93 -17.07 -8.01
CA GLU A 177 12.87 -18.14 -8.36
C GLU A 177 14.14 -17.64 -9.08
N TYR A 178 14.09 -16.48 -9.74
CA TYR A 178 15.24 -15.85 -10.40
C TYR A 178 16.02 -14.86 -9.51
N ASN A 179 15.54 -14.59 -8.29
CA ASN A 179 16.08 -13.55 -7.41
C ASN A 179 17.60 -13.70 -7.16
N ASP A 180 18.08 -14.89 -6.87
CA ASP A 180 19.49 -15.10 -6.52
C ASP A 180 20.41 -14.97 -7.74
N TRP A 181 19.92 -15.35 -8.93
CA TRP A 181 20.64 -15.13 -10.18
C TRP A 181 20.78 -13.65 -10.48
N LEU A 182 19.69 -12.88 -10.36
CA LEU A 182 19.70 -11.43 -10.58
C LEU A 182 20.63 -10.72 -9.60
N LYS A 183 20.60 -11.10 -8.31
CA LYS A 183 21.57 -10.62 -7.31
C LYS A 183 23.01 -10.98 -7.68
N GLY A 184 23.25 -12.18 -8.18
CA GLY A 184 24.56 -12.61 -8.65
C GLY A 184 25.07 -11.79 -9.84
N ILE A 185 24.19 -11.37 -10.76
CA ILE A 185 24.53 -10.47 -11.87
C ILE A 185 24.90 -9.09 -11.32
N VAL A 186 24.04 -8.48 -10.50
CA VAL A 186 24.26 -7.13 -9.96
C VAL A 186 25.51 -7.10 -9.07
N ALA A 187 25.80 -8.16 -8.31
CA ALA A 187 27.00 -8.26 -7.48
C ALA A 187 28.32 -8.28 -8.29
N LYS A 188 28.28 -8.66 -9.58
CA LYS A 188 29.45 -8.55 -10.48
C LYS A 188 29.63 -7.13 -11.01
N TRP A 189 28.57 -6.32 -11.01
CA TRP A 189 28.62 -4.95 -11.49
C TRP A 189 29.10 -4.03 -10.38
N GLN A 190 30.09 -3.19 -10.69
CA GLN A 190 30.56 -2.15 -9.78
C GLN A 190 29.61 -0.93 -9.86
N VAL A 191 28.32 -1.13 -9.55
CA VAL A 191 27.24 -0.14 -9.75
C VAL A 191 27.59 1.21 -9.12
N GLY A 192 28.24 1.23 -7.96
CA GLY A 192 28.72 2.45 -7.31
C GLY A 192 29.66 3.33 -8.17
N ARG A 193 30.30 2.81 -9.23
CA ARG A 193 31.09 3.63 -10.17
C ARG A 193 30.26 4.57 -11.03
N SER A 194 28.97 4.29 -11.17
CA SER A 194 28.01 5.17 -11.82
C SER A 194 27.40 6.20 -10.86
N LEU A 195 27.91 6.27 -9.63
CA LEU A 195 27.49 7.24 -8.62
C LEU A 195 28.66 8.11 -8.21
N LYS A 196 28.43 9.42 -8.18
CA LYS A 196 29.38 10.38 -7.62
C LYS A 196 28.62 11.55 -7.00
N ASP A 197 28.98 11.86 -5.76
CA ASP A 197 28.39 12.96 -4.97
C ASP A 197 26.85 12.94 -4.90
N GLY A 198 26.26 11.74 -4.93
CA GLY A 198 24.81 11.51 -4.89
C GLY A 198 24.09 11.71 -6.22
N GLN A 199 24.81 11.86 -7.34
CA GLN A 199 24.28 11.97 -8.71
C GLN A 199 24.66 10.76 -9.57
N LEU A 200 23.96 10.60 -10.70
CA LEU A 200 24.23 9.57 -11.69
C LEU A 200 25.32 10.03 -12.68
N PHE A 201 26.29 9.14 -12.93
CA PHE A 201 27.41 9.37 -13.84
C PHE A 201 27.58 8.24 -14.83
N GLY A 202 27.40 8.57 -16.11
CA GLY A 202 27.82 7.72 -17.23
C GLY A 202 29.32 7.83 -17.48
N ALA A 203 29.81 7.03 -18.41
CA ALA A 203 31.17 7.13 -18.93
C ALA A 203 31.18 7.27 -20.45
N THR A 204 32.21 7.94 -20.95
CA THR A 204 32.54 8.01 -22.37
C THR A 204 34.04 7.82 -22.58
N VAL A 205 34.43 7.39 -23.77
CA VAL A 205 35.83 7.24 -24.17
C VAL A 205 36.24 8.47 -24.99
N LEU A 206 37.28 9.17 -24.52
CA LEU A 206 37.86 10.31 -25.21
C LEU A 206 38.78 9.87 -26.38
N PRO A 207 39.10 10.76 -27.33
CA PRO A 207 40.02 10.46 -28.44
C PRO A 207 41.42 10.01 -27.99
N ASP A 208 41.88 10.44 -26.81
CA ASP A 208 43.15 10.01 -26.20
C ASP A 208 43.03 8.65 -25.46
N ASN A 209 41.93 7.94 -25.68
CA ASN A 209 41.58 6.66 -25.10
C ASN A 209 41.40 6.68 -23.57
N LYS A 210 41.21 7.84 -22.93
CA LYS A 210 40.86 7.90 -21.50
C LYS A 210 39.35 7.79 -21.27
N THR A 211 38.97 7.21 -20.13
CA THR A 211 37.57 7.22 -19.65
C THR A 211 37.26 8.55 -18.99
N LEU A 212 36.25 9.25 -19.48
CA LEU A 212 35.68 10.44 -18.85
C LEU A 212 34.33 10.09 -18.23
N LEU A 213 34.18 10.39 -16.93
CA LEU A 213 32.88 10.34 -16.27
C LEU A 213 32.10 11.61 -16.56
N VAL A 214 30.84 11.47 -16.94
CA VAL A 214 29.93 12.56 -17.27
C VAL A 214 28.66 12.46 -16.42
N GLN A 215 28.22 13.57 -15.83
CA GLN A 215 26.94 13.58 -15.12
C GLN A 215 25.82 13.34 -16.14
N GLU A 216 24.99 12.35 -15.88
CA GLU A 216 23.98 11.87 -16.83
C GLU A 216 22.59 11.95 -16.22
N GLY A 217 21.58 12.26 -17.06
CA GLY A 217 20.21 12.46 -16.62
C GLY A 217 19.82 13.93 -16.52
N ARG A 218 18.56 14.19 -16.85
CA ARG A 218 17.85 15.47 -16.70
C ARG A 218 16.49 15.17 -16.09
N LEU A 219 15.84 16.22 -15.59
CA LEU A 219 14.51 16.16 -14.99
C LEU A 219 13.56 15.21 -15.76
N GLY A 220 12.98 14.26 -15.03
CA GLY A 220 12.20 13.14 -15.52
C GLY A 220 13.01 11.84 -15.52
N TYR A 221 14.03 11.76 -16.37
CA TYR A 221 14.83 10.54 -16.54
C TYR A 221 15.83 10.31 -15.41
N GLU A 222 16.43 11.37 -14.87
CA GLU A 222 17.40 11.23 -13.78
C GLU A 222 16.74 10.62 -12.53
N GLU A 223 15.54 11.10 -12.19
CA GLU A 223 14.80 10.62 -11.03
C GLU A 223 14.27 9.20 -11.27
N TYR A 224 13.70 8.93 -12.44
CA TYR A 224 13.25 7.59 -12.81
C TYR A 224 14.39 6.57 -12.69
N SER A 225 15.54 6.85 -13.30
CA SER A 225 16.68 5.94 -13.26
C SER A 225 17.20 5.79 -11.83
N ALA A 226 17.32 6.89 -11.07
CA ALA A 226 17.79 6.85 -9.70
C ALA A 226 16.89 6.01 -8.77
N ARG A 227 15.57 5.96 -8.98
CA ARG A 227 14.70 5.01 -8.27
C ARG A 227 15.09 3.57 -8.52
N GLY A 228 15.45 3.22 -9.77
CA GLY A 228 15.99 1.91 -10.11
C GLY A 228 17.23 1.56 -9.28
N TYR A 229 18.13 2.52 -9.03
CA TYR A 229 19.28 2.32 -8.14
C TYR A 229 18.88 2.10 -6.67
N GLU A 230 17.90 2.85 -6.17
CA GLU A 230 17.44 2.71 -4.78
C GLU A 230 16.89 1.31 -4.47
N LEU A 231 16.21 0.67 -5.43
CA LEU A 231 15.70 -0.71 -5.31
C LEU A 231 16.81 -1.75 -5.05
N TRP A 232 18.07 -1.38 -5.31
CA TRP A 232 19.25 -2.20 -5.16
C TRP A 232 20.24 -1.65 -4.11
N GLY A 233 19.80 -0.69 -3.30
CA GLY A 233 20.60 -0.15 -2.19
C GLY A 233 21.69 0.85 -2.62
N PHE A 234 21.55 1.47 -3.79
CA PHE A 234 22.46 2.49 -4.30
C PHE A 234 21.80 3.88 -4.22
N PRO A 235 21.92 4.60 -3.10
CA PRO A 235 21.25 5.88 -2.94
C PRO A 235 21.86 6.97 -3.83
N ALA A 236 21.01 7.73 -4.52
CA ALA A 236 21.39 8.87 -5.35
C ALA A 236 20.53 10.10 -5.00
N PRO A 237 20.68 10.66 -3.78
CA PRO A 237 19.74 11.66 -3.24
C PRO A 237 19.71 12.97 -4.03
N LYS A 238 20.78 13.32 -4.77
CA LYS A 238 20.78 14.50 -5.65
C LYS A 238 20.17 14.20 -7.01
N ALA A 239 20.28 12.97 -7.50
CA ALA A 239 19.63 12.53 -8.74
C ALA A 239 18.11 12.35 -8.58
N ILE A 240 17.63 12.01 -7.38
CA ILE A 240 16.19 11.93 -7.06
C ILE A 240 15.57 13.31 -6.79
N SER A 241 16.41 14.28 -6.44
CA SER A 241 15.97 15.67 -6.30
C SER A 241 15.58 16.23 -7.66
N LEU A 242 14.41 16.87 -7.74
CA LEU A 242 13.92 17.50 -8.96
C LEU A 242 14.70 18.77 -9.32
N ASP A 243 15.44 19.34 -8.36
CA ASP A 243 16.34 20.47 -8.60
C ASP A 243 17.63 20.02 -9.33
N PRO A 244 18.15 20.85 -10.27
CA PRO A 244 17.75 22.23 -10.52
C PRO A 244 16.80 22.37 -11.72
N PHE A 245 15.58 22.87 -11.47
CA PHE A 245 14.63 23.20 -12.53
C PHE A 245 14.14 24.65 -12.44
N LYS A 246 13.59 25.15 -13.54
CA LYS A 246 12.81 26.39 -13.58
C LYS A 246 11.49 26.14 -14.30
N LEU A 247 10.50 26.97 -14.05
CA LEU A 247 9.24 26.93 -14.79
C LEU A 247 9.34 27.83 -16.03
N VAL A 248 8.97 27.29 -17.19
CA VAL A 248 8.84 28.01 -18.45
C VAL A 248 7.38 27.93 -18.90
N GLU A 249 6.79 29.08 -19.19
CA GLU A 249 5.42 29.11 -19.71
C GLU A 249 5.41 28.69 -21.19
N ILE A 250 4.64 27.64 -21.50
CA ILE A 250 4.44 27.14 -22.85
C ILE A 250 2.94 26.91 -23.02
N ASN A 251 2.34 27.55 -24.03
CA ASN A 251 0.89 27.47 -24.30
C ASN A 251 0.01 27.71 -23.04
N GLY A 252 0.43 28.62 -22.15
CA GLY A 252 -0.28 28.94 -20.90
C GLY A 252 -0.16 27.89 -19.79
N VAL A 253 0.77 26.95 -19.90
CA VAL A 253 1.13 25.96 -18.86
C VAL A 253 2.54 26.24 -18.39
N GLN A 254 2.76 26.25 -17.07
CA GLN A 254 4.11 26.33 -16.52
C GLN A 254 4.74 24.94 -16.56
N ILE A 255 5.72 24.76 -17.45
CA ILE A 255 6.46 23.51 -17.67
C ILE A 255 7.77 23.54 -16.90
N PRO A 256 8.06 22.53 -16.07
CA PRO A 256 9.36 22.43 -15.42
C PRO A 256 10.41 22.00 -16.45
N VAL A 257 11.48 22.77 -16.54
CA VAL A 257 12.61 22.51 -17.41
C VAL A 257 13.88 22.46 -16.58
N ASP A 258 14.71 21.45 -16.82
CA ASP A 258 16.02 21.36 -16.19
C ASP A 258 16.89 22.55 -16.60
N THR A 259 17.59 23.15 -15.65
CA THR A 259 18.42 24.33 -15.92
C THR A 259 19.77 23.99 -16.55
N ARG A 260 20.18 22.71 -16.54
CA ARG A 260 21.42 22.20 -17.14
C ARG A 260 21.27 22.01 -18.64
N ASP A 261 21.41 23.10 -19.38
CA ASP A 261 21.28 23.13 -20.84
C ASP A 261 22.53 22.62 -21.58
N PHE A 262 22.40 22.43 -22.90
CA PHE A 262 23.49 21.96 -23.76
C PHE A 262 24.70 22.89 -23.73
N LYS A 263 24.49 24.21 -23.67
CA LYS A 263 25.58 25.20 -23.69
C LYS A 263 26.47 25.09 -22.45
N SER A 264 25.86 24.85 -21.29
CA SER A 264 26.58 24.77 -20.01
C SER A 264 27.14 23.40 -19.71
N THR A 265 26.54 22.33 -20.25
CA THR A 265 26.85 20.94 -19.84
C THR A 265 27.18 19.99 -20.98
N ASN A 266 27.05 20.41 -22.25
CA ASN A 266 27.15 19.56 -23.44
C ASN A 266 26.14 18.40 -23.47
N ALA A 267 25.03 18.54 -22.73
CA ALA A 267 23.90 17.62 -22.76
C ALA A 267 22.59 18.41 -22.69
N ASN A 268 21.63 18.01 -23.52
CA ASN A 268 20.36 18.71 -23.70
C ASN A 268 19.40 18.46 -22.52
N ASN A 269 18.58 19.45 -22.19
CA ASN A 269 17.56 19.41 -21.13
C ASN A 269 16.16 19.11 -21.69
N TYR A 270 16.01 17.93 -22.29
CA TYR A 270 14.75 17.55 -22.92
C TYR A 270 13.60 17.44 -21.92
N VAL A 271 12.44 18.00 -22.27
CA VAL A 271 11.16 17.65 -21.64
C VAL A 271 10.38 16.74 -22.61
N VAL A 272 10.30 15.46 -22.26
CA VAL A 272 9.71 14.39 -23.07
C VAL A 272 8.70 13.57 -22.28
N SER A 273 7.76 12.92 -22.97
CA SER A 273 6.65 12.20 -22.33
C SER A 273 7.08 10.89 -21.66
N GLU A 274 8.00 10.13 -22.25
CA GLU A 274 8.30 8.75 -21.83
C GLU A 274 8.79 8.65 -20.39
N SER A 275 9.67 9.55 -19.93
CA SER A 275 10.15 9.55 -18.54
C SER A 275 9.02 9.58 -17.51
N TYR A 276 8.02 10.46 -17.70
CA TYR A 276 6.85 10.55 -16.83
C TYR A 276 5.90 9.36 -17.00
N ILE A 277 5.78 8.84 -18.22
CA ILE A 277 4.94 7.67 -18.49
C ILE A 277 5.50 6.45 -17.77
N LEU A 278 6.79 6.16 -17.96
CA LEU A 278 7.49 5.08 -17.26
C LEU A 278 7.38 5.23 -15.75
N ASP A 279 7.62 6.43 -15.21
CA ASP A 279 7.47 6.65 -13.78
C ASP A 279 6.05 6.36 -13.28
N GLY A 280 5.01 6.74 -14.03
CA GLY A 280 3.62 6.44 -13.66
C GLY A 280 3.24 4.98 -13.76
N ILE A 281 3.70 4.30 -14.81
CA ILE A 281 3.42 2.90 -15.05
C ILE A 281 4.17 2.01 -14.05
N GLU A 282 5.40 2.37 -13.71
CA GLU A 282 6.25 1.54 -12.84
C GLU A 282 6.19 1.94 -11.38
N PHE A 283 6.31 3.22 -11.05
CA PHE A 283 6.48 3.72 -9.68
C PHE A 283 5.27 4.51 -9.15
N GLY A 284 4.36 4.92 -10.03
CA GLY A 284 3.07 5.54 -9.70
C GLY A 284 3.05 7.06 -9.61
N LEU A 285 4.01 7.79 -10.20
CA LEU A 285 4.08 9.27 -10.18
C LEU A 285 4.03 9.85 -8.76
N GLN A 286 5.09 9.66 -7.98
CA GLN A 286 5.14 10.16 -6.61
C GLN A 286 5.41 11.67 -6.55
N GLY A 287 4.77 12.37 -5.62
CA GLY A 287 5.06 13.77 -5.32
C GLY A 287 4.77 14.73 -6.48
N GLU A 288 5.70 15.65 -6.75
CA GLU A 288 5.54 16.68 -7.79
C GLU A 288 5.54 16.12 -9.22
N LEU A 289 6.05 14.90 -9.42
CA LEU A 289 6.08 14.28 -10.75
C LEU A 289 4.69 14.00 -11.32
N ALA A 290 3.69 13.75 -10.47
CA ALA A 290 2.30 13.66 -10.93
C ALA A 290 1.80 14.96 -11.54
N ASP A 291 2.13 16.10 -10.93
CA ASP A 291 1.81 17.42 -11.45
C ASP A 291 2.60 17.72 -12.74
N PHE A 292 3.89 17.34 -12.79
CA PHE A 292 4.73 17.53 -13.97
C PHE A 292 4.21 16.71 -15.16
N ALA A 293 3.85 15.44 -14.95
CA ALA A 293 3.24 14.58 -15.96
C ALA A 293 1.91 15.17 -16.47
N ALA A 294 1.04 15.63 -15.56
CA ALA A 294 -0.22 16.26 -15.93
C ALA A 294 -0.02 17.54 -16.75
N ARG A 295 0.98 18.36 -16.42
CA ARG A 295 1.35 19.56 -17.19
C ARG A 295 1.89 19.24 -18.57
N VAL A 296 2.74 18.21 -18.68
CA VAL A 296 3.28 17.74 -19.97
C VAL A 296 2.17 17.22 -20.87
N LEU A 297 1.13 16.57 -20.33
CA LEU A 297 -0.06 16.22 -21.10
C LEU A 297 -0.91 17.46 -21.46
N ASP A 298 -1.14 18.36 -20.50
CA ASP A 298 -1.99 19.55 -20.72
C ASP A 298 -1.38 20.51 -21.76
N VAL A 299 -0.07 20.72 -21.78
CA VAL A 299 0.58 21.61 -22.77
C VAL A 299 0.46 21.07 -24.18
N GLN A 300 0.53 19.75 -24.36
CA GLN A 300 0.30 19.09 -25.65
C GLN A 300 -1.15 19.22 -26.08
N LYS A 301 -2.10 19.03 -25.15
CA LYS A 301 -3.51 19.32 -25.38
C LYS A 301 -3.74 20.78 -25.79
N ARG A 302 -3.13 21.74 -25.11
CA ARG A 302 -3.31 23.17 -25.42
C ARG A 302 -2.68 23.58 -26.73
N ARG A 303 -1.56 22.96 -27.12
CA ARG A 303 -1.03 23.10 -28.48
C ARG A 303 -2.05 22.62 -29.50
N TYR A 304 -2.69 21.47 -29.26
CA TYR A 304 -3.77 20.99 -30.12
C TYR A 304 -4.96 21.94 -30.16
N ASP A 305 -5.43 22.43 -29.00
CA ASP A 305 -6.56 23.37 -28.94
C ASP A 305 -6.26 24.67 -29.72
N ALA A 306 -5.00 25.13 -29.69
CA ALA A 306 -4.56 26.34 -30.37
C ALA A 306 -4.29 26.16 -31.88
N THR A 307 -3.86 24.97 -32.33
CA THR A 307 -3.31 24.78 -33.68
C THR A 307 -4.02 23.69 -34.51
N GLY A 308 -4.83 22.85 -33.86
CA GLY A 308 -5.39 21.63 -34.45
C GLY A 308 -4.37 20.49 -34.63
N GLN A 309 -3.09 20.68 -34.30
CA GLN A 309 -2.06 19.66 -34.45
C GLN A 309 -2.06 18.70 -33.26
N LEU A 310 -2.35 17.42 -33.50
CA LEU A 310 -2.20 16.37 -32.48
C LEU A 310 -0.73 16.26 -32.07
N THR A 311 -0.48 16.05 -30.78
CA THR A 311 0.86 16.09 -30.20
C THR A 311 0.97 15.07 -29.07
N ALA A 312 1.92 14.14 -29.24
CA ALA A 312 2.33 13.18 -28.21
C ALA A 312 3.84 12.98 -28.38
N VAL A 313 4.63 13.98 -27.96
CA VAL A 313 6.06 14.08 -28.24
C VAL A 313 6.89 13.34 -27.19
N THR A 314 7.84 12.57 -27.69
CA THR A 314 8.92 11.94 -26.95
C THR A 314 10.05 11.63 -27.94
N GLU A 315 11.18 11.19 -27.43
CA GLU A 315 12.27 10.65 -28.23
C GLU A 315 11.90 9.34 -28.92
N ASP A 316 12.21 9.22 -30.20
CA ASP A 316 11.84 8.07 -31.01
C ASP A 316 12.93 7.77 -32.05
N ASN A 317 13.08 6.49 -32.37
CA ASN A 317 13.70 6.11 -33.63
C ASN A 317 12.81 6.55 -34.79
N ILE A 318 13.46 6.93 -35.88
CA ILE A 318 12.80 7.30 -37.13
C ILE A 318 13.30 6.41 -38.27
N ASP A 319 12.46 6.22 -39.29
CA ASP A 319 12.69 5.34 -40.44
C ASP A 319 13.59 5.94 -41.54
N GLN A 320 14.26 7.05 -41.23
CA GLN A 320 15.19 7.76 -42.10
C GLN A 320 16.25 8.47 -41.27
N ALA A 321 17.34 8.94 -41.90
CA ALA A 321 18.36 9.72 -41.21
C ALA A 321 17.75 10.96 -40.50
N PRO A 322 18.15 11.30 -39.26
CA PRO A 322 19.26 10.73 -38.47
C PRO A 322 18.95 9.45 -37.66
N TYR A 323 17.85 8.73 -37.92
CA TYR A 323 17.44 7.46 -37.30
C TYR A 323 17.02 7.50 -35.83
N PHE A 324 17.29 8.61 -35.13
CA PHE A 324 16.81 8.89 -33.79
C PHE A 324 16.67 10.39 -33.56
N LEU A 325 15.57 10.82 -32.95
CA LEU A 325 15.30 12.22 -32.65
C LEU A 325 14.61 12.36 -31.29
N TYR A 326 14.96 13.42 -30.57
CA TYR A 326 14.23 13.87 -29.39
C TYR A 326 13.13 14.84 -29.83
N ASN A 327 11.87 14.38 -29.88
CA ASN A 327 10.73 15.29 -30.00
C ASN A 327 10.32 15.73 -28.61
N THR A 328 10.39 17.03 -28.36
CA THR A 328 10.27 17.56 -26.99
C THR A 328 9.12 18.57 -26.88
N VAL A 329 8.62 18.75 -25.66
CA VAL A 329 7.86 19.96 -25.31
C VAL A 329 8.81 21.15 -25.24
N TYR A 330 10.03 20.93 -24.74
CA TYR A 330 11.06 21.93 -24.60
C TYR A 330 12.46 21.30 -24.65
N ALA A 331 13.40 21.99 -25.29
CA ALA A 331 14.83 21.75 -25.14
C ALA A 331 15.62 23.04 -25.42
N ASN A 332 16.63 23.32 -24.60
CA ASN A 332 17.66 24.34 -24.81
C ASN A 332 17.16 25.75 -25.17
N GLY A 333 16.02 26.17 -24.59
CA GLY A 333 15.44 27.48 -24.89
C GLY A 333 14.33 27.45 -25.95
N GLU A 334 14.17 26.34 -26.67
CA GLU A 334 13.19 26.20 -27.73
C GLU A 334 12.02 25.31 -27.29
N THR A 335 10.80 25.77 -27.53
CA THR A 335 9.58 24.97 -27.36
C THR A 335 9.35 24.11 -28.59
N TRP A 336 8.86 22.88 -28.41
CA TRP A 336 8.53 21.97 -29.52
C TRP A 336 9.74 21.61 -30.40
N ALA A 337 10.93 21.61 -29.80
CA ALA A 337 12.17 21.29 -30.48
C ALA A 337 12.20 19.81 -30.86
N THR A 338 12.66 19.55 -32.09
CA THR A 338 12.98 18.21 -32.58
C THR A 338 14.46 18.21 -32.92
N ILE A 339 15.27 17.54 -32.10
CA ILE A 339 16.72 17.65 -32.17
C ILE A 339 17.42 16.29 -32.03
N THR A 340 18.66 16.20 -32.50
CA THR A 340 19.58 15.09 -32.18
C THR A 340 20.19 15.25 -30.79
N ASP A 341 20.92 14.23 -30.34
CA ASP A 341 21.76 14.26 -29.14
C ASP A 341 22.83 15.38 -29.16
N THR A 342 23.29 15.72 -30.36
CA THR A 342 24.24 16.81 -30.64
C THR A 342 23.56 18.18 -30.81
N ASN A 343 22.29 18.31 -30.43
CA ASN A 343 21.50 19.54 -30.51
C ASN A 343 21.30 20.06 -31.95
N GLN A 344 21.31 19.19 -32.97
CA GLN A 344 21.02 19.58 -34.35
C GLN A 344 19.50 19.53 -34.62
N PRO A 345 18.89 20.59 -35.18
CA PRO A 345 17.44 20.67 -35.38
C PRO A 345 16.93 19.96 -36.64
N TYR A 346 15.82 19.23 -36.48
CA TYR A 346 15.06 18.54 -37.54
C TYR A 346 13.54 18.76 -37.38
N PRO A 347 13.05 20.01 -37.32
CA PRO A 347 11.65 20.32 -37.03
C PRO A 347 10.65 19.67 -37.99
N GLN A 348 11.05 19.45 -39.25
CA GLN A 348 10.24 18.81 -40.29
C GLN A 348 9.97 17.32 -40.03
N LEU A 349 10.75 16.71 -39.14
CA LEU A 349 10.63 15.29 -38.75
C LEU A 349 9.94 15.11 -37.39
N ARG A 350 9.29 16.15 -36.83
CA ARG A 350 8.53 16.02 -35.59
C ARG A 350 7.44 14.97 -35.74
N SER A 351 7.26 14.10 -34.75
CA SER A 351 6.26 13.04 -34.80
C SER A 351 5.34 12.98 -33.57
N ILE A 352 4.13 12.48 -33.80
CA ILE A 352 3.23 11.94 -32.78
C ILE A 352 3.71 10.53 -32.47
N SER A 353 4.15 10.28 -31.24
CA SER A 353 4.69 8.99 -30.81
C SER A 353 3.58 8.02 -30.41
N THR A 354 3.66 6.79 -30.94
CA THR A 354 2.71 5.71 -30.61
C THR A 354 2.79 5.34 -29.13
N LYS A 355 4.00 5.13 -28.60
CA LYS A 355 4.20 4.72 -27.20
C LYS A 355 3.76 5.82 -26.22
N ALA A 356 4.00 7.09 -26.54
CA ALA A 356 3.55 8.20 -25.71
C ALA A 356 2.02 8.31 -25.68
N ALA A 357 1.37 8.18 -26.84
CA ALA A 357 -0.09 8.23 -26.92
C ALA A 357 -0.77 7.05 -26.20
N PHE A 358 -0.21 5.84 -26.28
CA PHE A 358 -0.64 4.72 -25.42
C PHE A 358 -0.45 5.08 -23.94
N GLY A 359 0.73 5.57 -23.55
CA GLY A 359 1.02 5.91 -22.16
C GLY A 359 0.04 6.92 -21.57
N TRP A 360 -0.21 8.03 -22.29
CA TRP A 360 -1.18 9.02 -21.85
C TRP A 360 -2.59 8.47 -21.76
N ARG A 361 -3.01 7.61 -22.69
CA ARG A 361 -4.34 7.00 -22.69
C ARG A 361 -4.61 6.16 -21.44
N TYR A 362 -3.63 5.40 -20.98
CA TYR A 362 -3.81 4.46 -19.88
C TYR A 362 -3.44 5.06 -18.51
N LEU A 363 -2.57 6.08 -18.48
CA LEU A 363 -2.33 6.87 -17.26
C LEU A 363 -3.46 7.84 -16.95
N PHE A 364 -4.07 8.44 -17.98
CA PHE A 364 -5.17 9.41 -17.83
C PHE A 364 -6.42 8.95 -18.61
N PRO A 365 -7.07 7.86 -18.19
CA PRO A 365 -8.13 7.22 -18.98
C PRO A 365 -9.37 8.09 -19.19
N ASP A 366 -9.62 9.06 -18.32
CA ASP A 366 -10.74 10.01 -18.42
C ASP A 366 -10.40 11.27 -19.22
N ASN A 367 -9.16 11.40 -19.72
CA ASN A 367 -8.73 12.57 -20.48
C ASN A 367 -9.09 12.44 -21.97
N ALA A 368 -10.00 13.30 -22.43
CA ALA A 368 -10.48 13.29 -23.82
C ALA A 368 -9.38 13.54 -24.86
N TYR A 369 -8.36 14.33 -24.54
CA TYR A 369 -7.22 14.55 -25.44
C TYR A 369 -6.33 13.31 -25.52
N ALA A 370 -6.06 12.66 -24.39
CA ALA A 370 -5.31 11.40 -24.36
C ALA A 370 -6.01 10.31 -25.20
N GLN A 371 -7.34 10.21 -25.11
CA GLN A 371 -8.14 9.35 -25.99
C GLN A 371 -7.96 9.73 -27.47
N LYS A 372 -7.99 11.02 -27.80
CA LYS A 372 -7.86 11.50 -29.18
C LYS A 372 -6.49 11.20 -29.80
N VAL A 373 -5.38 11.40 -29.08
CA VAL A 373 -4.05 11.04 -29.60
C VAL A 373 -3.88 9.53 -29.72
N PHE A 374 -4.47 8.76 -28.80
CA PHE A 374 -4.50 7.30 -28.88
C PHE A 374 -5.26 6.78 -30.09
N ASP A 375 -6.45 7.34 -30.38
CA ASP A 375 -7.24 6.95 -31.55
C ASP A 375 -6.51 7.18 -32.87
N ALA A 376 -5.59 8.15 -32.92
CA ALA A 376 -4.76 8.40 -34.08
C ALA A 376 -3.66 7.34 -34.31
N VAL A 377 -3.26 6.60 -33.26
CA VAL A 377 -2.09 5.69 -33.32
C VAL A 377 -2.37 4.23 -33.04
N LYS A 378 -3.53 3.88 -32.44
CA LYS A 378 -3.83 2.52 -31.94
C LYS A 378 -3.77 1.42 -33.00
N ASP A 379 -3.90 1.80 -34.27
CA ASP A 379 -3.86 0.90 -35.42
C ASP A 379 -2.58 0.99 -36.26
N LEU A 380 -1.53 1.68 -35.78
CA LEU A 380 -0.24 1.80 -36.47
C LEU A 380 0.63 0.55 -36.33
N ARG A 381 0.08 -0.58 -36.77
CA ARG A 381 0.73 -1.89 -36.76
C ARG A 381 1.32 -2.18 -38.13
N SER A 382 2.48 -2.82 -38.14
CA SER A 382 3.08 -3.32 -39.37
C SER A 382 2.22 -4.42 -39.96
N PRO A 383 1.93 -4.41 -41.29
CA PRO A 383 1.04 -5.37 -41.93
C PRO A 383 1.63 -6.78 -42.00
N ASP A 384 2.94 -6.94 -41.76
CA ASP A 384 3.62 -8.22 -41.74
C ASP A 384 3.67 -8.86 -40.35
N ASP A 385 2.97 -8.31 -39.35
CA ASP A 385 3.11 -8.65 -37.93
C ASP A 385 4.48 -8.27 -37.33
N GLY A 386 5.10 -7.19 -37.82
CA GLY A 386 6.38 -6.65 -37.33
C GLY A 386 6.32 -5.95 -35.95
N GLY A 387 5.13 -5.66 -35.44
CA GLY A 387 4.90 -4.82 -34.26
C GLY A 387 4.27 -3.47 -34.57
N TYR A 388 4.27 -2.58 -33.59
CA TYR A 388 3.85 -1.20 -33.74
C TYR A 388 4.96 -0.33 -34.34
N TYR A 389 4.56 0.51 -35.28
CA TYR A 389 5.36 1.62 -35.79
C TYR A 389 5.51 2.71 -34.72
N ALA A 390 6.64 3.42 -34.77
CA ALA A 390 7.00 4.43 -33.80
C ALA A 390 6.04 5.63 -33.78
N GLY A 391 5.41 6.00 -34.90
CA GLY A 391 4.46 7.11 -34.89
C GLY A 391 4.03 7.65 -36.25
N ILE A 392 3.60 8.91 -36.26
CA ILE A 392 3.20 9.67 -37.46
C ILE A 392 3.94 11.00 -37.48
N TYR A 393 4.60 11.34 -38.59
CA TYR A 393 5.21 12.66 -38.75
C TYR A 393 4.14 13.76 -38.82
N GLU A 394 4.31 14.83 -38.03
CA GLU A 394 3.37 15.93 -37.94
C GLU A 394 3.23 16.67 -39.27
N GLU A 395 4.32 16.93 -39.98
CA GLU A 395 4.30 17.73 -41.22
C GLU A 395 3.82 16.89 -42.43
N SER A 396 4.51 15.78 -42.71
CA SER A 396 4.22 14.96 -43.90
C SER A 396 2.98 14.08 -43.75
N LYS A 397 2.50 13.86 -42.53
CA LYS A 397 1.44 12.90 -42.16
C LYS A 397 1.77 11.44 -42.52
N GLN A 398 2.99 11.17 -42.96
CA GLN A 398 3.46 9.81 -43.23
C GLN A 398 3.72 9.07 -41.93
N LEU A 399 3.61 7.76 -41.99
CA LEU A 399 3.98 6.90 -40.86
C LEU A 399 5.49 6.94 -40.67
N ASN A 400 5.93 7.10 -39.43
CA ASN A 400 7.28 6.73 -39.04
C ASN A 400 7.29 5.21 -38.82
N LYS A 401 7.76 4.47 -39.82
CA LYS A 401 7.72 2.99 -39.84
C LYS A 401 8.84 2.32 -39.04
N ALA A 402 9.58 3.07 -38.23
CA ALA A 402 10.59 2.48 -37.35
C ALA A 402 9.91 1.46 -36.41
N LEU A 403 10.47 0.25 -36.38
CA LEU A 403 10.06 -0.83 -35.49
C LEU A 403 11.12 -0.99 -34.42
N THR A 404 10.75 -0.81 -33.15
CA THR A 404 11.71 -0.85 -32.04
C THR A 404 11.21 -1.61 -30.82
N GLY A 405 12.17 -2.11 -30.05
CA GLY A 405 11.92 -2.72 -28.75
C GLY A 405 11.38 -1.73 -27.74
N ASN A 406 11.79 -0.45 -27.80
CA ASN A 406 11.29 0.58 -26.90
C ASN A 406 9.77 0.81 -27.09
N THR A 407 9.32 1.07 -28.32
CA THR A 407 7.90 1.30 -28.60
C THR A 407 7.03 0.10 -28.22
N ASN A 408 7.44 -1.09 -28.64
CA ASN A 408 6.64 -2.30 -28.43
C ASN A 408 6.70 -2.80 -26.98
N GLY A 409 7.84 -2.64 -26.31
CA GLY A 409 8.01 -3.02 -24.90
C GLY A 409 7.17 -2.14 -23.99
N LEU A 410 7.22 -0.82 -24.18
CA LEU A 410 6.45 0.11 -23.37
C LEU A 410 4.93 -0.09 -23.56
N ILE A 411 4.46 -0.36 -24.79
CA ILE A 411 3.05 -0.70 -25.03
C ILE A 411 2.61 -1.94 -24.23
N LEU A 412 3.42 -3.01 -24.22
CA LEU A 412 3.11 -4.22 -23.43
C LEU A 412 3.06 -3.92 -21.93
N GLU A 413 4.01 -3.15 -21.45
CA GLU A 413 4.09 -2.75 -20.04
C GLU A 413 2.89 -1.92 -19.61
N ILE A 414 2.48 -0.95 -20.44
CA ILE A 414 1.29 -0.12 -20.23
C ILE A 414 0.01 -0.97 -20.17
N LEU A 415 -0.15 -1.90 -21.13
CA LEU A 415 -1.32 -2.79 -21.17
C LEU A 415 -1.33 -3.73 -19.95
N TYR A 416 -0.18 -4.18 -19.50
CA TYR A 416 -0.07 -4.97 -18.27
C TYR A 416 -0.42 -4.16 -17.02
N TYR A 417 0.07 -2.92 -16.90
CA TYR A 417 -0.35 -1.97 -15.86
C TYR A 417 -1.87 -1.78 -15.83
N LYS A 418 -2.48 -1.56 -17.01
CA LYS A 418 -3.94 -1.48 -17.14
C LYS A 418 -4.61 -2.76 -16.67
N ALA A 419 -4.10 -3.91 -17.10
CA ALA A 419 -4.67 -5.21 -16.80
C ALA A 419 -4.69 -5.52 -15.29
N ARG A 420 -3.74 -4.96 -14.56
CA ARG A 420 -3.65 -5.03 -13.09
C ARG A 420 -4.55 -4.02 -12.37
N GLY A 421 -5.38 -3.27 -13.10
CA GLY A 421 -6.29 -2.27 -12.56
C GLY A 421 -5.63 -0.92 -12.35
N ASN A 422 -4.78 -0.52 -13.30
CA ASN A 422 -4.01 0.73 -13.26
C ASN A 422 -3.13 0.83 -12.00
N ARG A 423 -2.45 -0.28 -11.67
CA ARG A 423 -1.59 -0.38 -10.48
C ARG A 423 -0.12 -0.37 -10.90
N PRO A 424 0.74 0.46 -10.27
CA PRO A 424 2.16 0.50 -10.57
C PRO A 424 2.82 -0.88 -10.48
N LEU A 425 3.85 -1.10 -11.29
CA LEU A 425 4.59 -2.37 -11.36
C LEU A 425 5.46 -2.60 -10.12
N ILE A 426 5.95 -1.53 -9.52
CA ILE A 426 6.83 -1.50 -8.36
C ILE A 426 6.08 -0.83 -7.20
N GLY A 427 6.10 -1.46 -6.02
CA GLY A 427 5.38 -0.96 -4.84
C GLY A 427 5.95 0.36 -4.31
N SER A 428 5.09 1.28 -3.89
CA SER A 428 5.47 2.62 -3.42
C SER A 428 6.32 2.63 -2.12
N ALA A 429 6.41 1.51 -1.41
CA ALA A 429 7.22 1.36 -0.19
C ALA A 429 8.72 1.13 -0.45
N SER A 430 9.13 1.01 -1.72
CA SER A 430 10.49 0.58 -2.11
C SER A 430 11.45 1.74 -2.39
N VAL A 431 10.99 2.99 -2.40
CA VAL A 431 11.75 4.17 -2.85
C VAL A 431 11.53 5.33 -1.87
N SER A 432 12.61 6.00 -1.47
CA SER A 432 12.57 7.09 -0.49
C SER A 432 12.45 8.45 -1.20
N VAL A 433 11.40 9.23 -0.90
CA VAL A 433 11.25 10.59 -1.44
C VAL A 433 12.07 11.57 -0.59
N SER A 434 13.26 11.94 -1.06
CA SER A 434 14.07 12.99 -0.43
C SER A 434 13.53 14.38 -0.82
N THR A 435 13.05 15.15 0.16
CA THR A 435 12.74 16.58 0.02
C THR A 435 13.70 17.38 0.89
N ALA A 436 14.91 17.62 0.40
CA ALA A 436 15.86 18.48 1.12
C ALA A 436 16.61 19.40 0.16
N LYS A 437 16.40 20.71 0.32
CA LYS A 437 17.24 21.76 -0.28
C LYS A 437 18.65 21.73 0.36
N PRO A 438 19.75 21.81 -0.42
CA PRO A 438 21.09 21.83 0.13
C PRO A 438 21.46 23.23 0.64
N SER A 439 21.84 23.35 1.92
CA SER A 439 22.59 24.50 2.43
C SER A 439 24.08 24.25 2.21
N ALA A 440 24.75 25.21 1.58
CA ALA A 440 26.18 25.24 1.34
C ALA A 440 26.98 25.43 2.65
N ASN A 441 28.02 24.62 2.86
CA ASN A 441 29.41 25.04 3.14
C ASN A 441 30.26 23.84 3.64
N ALA A 442 31.34 23.58 2.90
CA ALA A 442 32.47 22.69 3.21
C ALA A 442 33.38 23.32 4.32
N PRO A 443 34.50 22.71 4.82
CA PRO A 443 35.24 21.60 4.23
C PRO A 443 35.85 20.51 5.16
N SER A 444 36.33 19.50 4.46
CA SER A 444 37.16 18.32 4.74
C SER A 444 38.43 18.48 5.61
N ALA A 445 38.81 17.39 6.29
CA ALA A 445 40.20 16.97 6.48
C ALA A 445 40.34 15.44 6.69
N THR A 446 41.43 14.90 6.17
CA THR A 446 41.76 13.50 5.80
C THR A 446 42.56 12.74 6.92
N PRO A 447 43.09 11.50 6.74
CA PRO A 447 43.02 10.42 7.75
C PRO A 447 44.39 9.92 8.26
N SER A 448 44.42 9.04 9.28
CA SER A 448 45.55 8.13 9.51
C SER A 448 45.24 6.92 10.42
N ASN A 449 45.47 5.73 9.84
CA ASN A 449 46.14 4.50 10.34
C ASN A 449 46.39 4.35 11.86
N GLN A 450 46.30 3.19 12.52
CA GLN A 450 46.78 1.85 12.13
C GLN A 450 46.27 0.79 13.14
N ALA A 451 46.34 -0.47 12.72
CA ALA A 451 45.80 -1.69 13.32
C ALA A 451 46.37 -2.13 14.70
N ASN A 452 45.55 -2.87 15.46
CA ASN A 452 45.91 -4.15 16.10
C ASN A 452 44.66 -4.87 16.64
N SER A 453 44.46 -6.12 16.20
CA SER A 453 43.55 -7.13 16.78
C SER A 453 44.38 -8.16 17.58
N PRO A 454 43.80 -9.13 18.32
CA PRO A 454 42.40 -9.34 18.72
C PRO A 454 42.24 -9.60 20.24
N VAL A 455 41.00 -9.65 20.76
CA VAL A 455 40.45 -10.71 21.65
C VAL A 455 39.03 -10.32 22.09
N THR A 456 38.09 -11.14 21.62
CA THR A 456 36.72 -11.45 22.08
C THR A 456 36.07 -10.65 23.23
N THR A 457 35.08 -9.84 22.86
CA THR A 457 33.80 -9.70 23.59
C THR A 457 32.77 -9.13 22.62
N ALA A 458 31.76 -9.91 22.23
CA ALA A 458 30.76 -9.47 21.26
C ALA A 458 29.78 -8.48 21.91
N ILE A 459 30.18 -7.20 21.90
CA ILE A 459 29.30 -6.06 22.09
C ILE A 459 28.64 -5.81 20.73
N ALA A 460 27.36 -6.15 20.61
CA ALA A 460 26.58 -5.80 19.43
C ALA A 460 26.35 -4.29 19.41
N THR A 461 27.00 -3.61 18.46
CA THR A 461 26.78 -2.19 18.11
C THR A 461 26.16 -2.14 16.70
N PRO A 462 25.54 -1.03 16.31
CA PRO A 462 24.14 -0.91 15.89
C PRO A 462 23.89 -1.49 14.49
N ALA A 463 22.83 -2.28 14.36
CA ALA A 463 22.44 -2.93 13.12
C ALA A 463 21.85 -1.94 12.09
N ASP A 464 22.33 -2.10 10.88
CA ASP A 464 21.84 -1.64 9.58
C ASP A 464 20.30 -1.74 9.47
N THR A 465 19.60 -0.60 9.38
CA THR A 465 18.13 -0.54 9.28
C THR A 465 17.69 -0.27 7.84
N SER A 466 17.48 -1.32 7.02
CA SER A 466 16.63 -1.23 5.80
C SER A 466 16.35 -2.59 5.12
N LYS A 467 15.93 -3.61 5.89
CA LYS A 467 15.24 -4.79 5.34
C LYS A 467 14.29 -5.37 6.37
N VAL A 468 12.98 -5.25 6.14
CA VAL A 468 11.96 -5.86 7.02
C VAL A 468 12.01 -7.38 6.84
N ILE A 469 12.47 -8.11 7.86
CA ILE A 469 12.50 -9.58 7.86
C ILE A 469 11.10 -10.08 8.25
N GLU A 470 10.41 -10.74 7.32
CA GLU A 470 9.10 -11.34 7.63
C GLU A 470 9.25 -12.49 8.63
N VAL A 471 8.37 -12.51 9.64
CA VAL A 471 8.33 -13.56 10.66
C VAL A 471 7.21 -14.54 10.32
N SER A 472 7.53 -15.83 10.44
CA SER A 472 6.54 -16.90 10.37
C SER A 472 6.09 -17.29 11.77
N VAL A 473 4.80 -17.13 12.05
CA VAL A 473 4.13 -17.50 13.29
C VAL A 473 3.26 -18.71 13.00
N ALA A 474 3.42 -19.78 13.77
CA ALA A 474 2.48 -20.89 13.70
C ALA A 474 1.22 -20.55 14.51
N PRO A 475 0.00 -20.87 14.02
CA PRO A 475 -1.21 -20.77 14.83
C PRO A 475 -1.08 -21.57 16.14
N ILE A 476 -1.72 -21.09 17.22
CA ILE A 476 -1.75 -21.85 18.48
C ILE A 476 -2.36 -23.25 18.24
N PRO A 477 -2.05 -24.25 19.09
CA PRO A 477 -2.67 -25.56 18.99
C PRO A 477 -4.21 -25.47 18.92
N PRO A 478 -4.88 -26.39 18.18
CA PRO A 478 -6.33 -26.44 18.14
C PRO A 478 -6.94 -26.44 19.55
N VAL A 479 -7.96 -25.60 19.76
CA VAL A 479 -8.66 -25.48 21.03
C VAL A 479 -10.07 -26.06 20.89
N GLY A 480 -10.43 -27.05 21.71
CA GLY A 480 -11.75 -27.68 21.68
C GLY A 480 -12.07 -28.50 20.42
N SER A 481 -13.36 -28.71 20.14
CA SER A 481 -13.86 -29.47 18.98
C SER A 481 -13.79 -28.64 17.68
N GLN A 482 -13.50 -29.29 16.54
CA GLN A 482 -13.28 -28.66 15.23
C GLN A 482 -14.49 -27.91 14.62
N GLU A 483 -15.67 -27.93 15.27
CA GLU A 483 -16.86 -27.19 14.85
C GLU A 483 -17.33 -26.21 15.93
N PRO A 484 -16.68 -25.03 16.06
CA PRO A 484 -17.18 -23.96 16.91
C PRO A 484 -18.57 -23.51 16.43
N LYS A 485 -19.61 -23.89 17.18
CA LYS A 485 -20.97 -23.37 17.01
C LYS A 485 -21.06 -22.04 17.76
N SER A 486 -21.20 -20.94 17.01
CA SER A 486 -21.48 -19.63 17.62
C SER A 486 -22.71 -19.76 18.51
N GLN A 487 -22.60 -19.31 19.77
CA GLN A 487 -23.75 -19.28 20.68
C GLN A 487 -24.81 -18.24 20.26
N LEU A 488 -24.49 -17.39 19.28
CA LEU A 488 -25.40 -16.39 18.74
C LEU A 488 -26.38 -17.03 17.74
N LYS A 489 -27.67 -16.86 18.01
CA LYS A 489 -28.74 -17.24 17.08
C LYS A 489 -29.16 -16.02 16.28
N LEU A 490 -29.12 -16.14 14.95
CA LEU A 490 -29.72 -15.16 14.05
C LEU A 490 -31.25 -15.19 14.21
N ALA A 491 -31.89 -14.03 14.29
CA ALA A 491 -33.35 -13.94 14.35
C ALA A 491 -33.98 -14.17 12.96
N ARG A 492 -33.22 -13.86 11.90
CA ARG A 492 -33.56 -14.15 10.50
C ARG A 492 -32.28 -14.37 9.68
N PRO A 493 -32.35 -15.07 8.54
CA PRO A 493 -31.23 -15.09 7.61
C PRO A 493 -30.97 -13.69 7.01
N LEU A 494 -29.75 -13.52 6.50
CA LEU A 494 -29.40 -12.39 5.63
C LEU A 494 -30.27 -12.42 4.36
N THR A 495 -30.72 -11.25 3.93
CA THR A 495 -31.19 -11.06 2.56
C THR A 495 -30.03 -11.21 1.58
N ILE A 496 -30.33 -11.39 0.29
CA ILE A 496 -29.30 -11.47 -0.77
C ILE A 496 -28.40 -10.23 -0.76
N ILE A 497 -28.99 -9.05 -0.59
CA ILE A 497 -28.27 -7.78 -0.56
C ILE A 497 -27.37 -7.68 0.68
N GLU A 498 -27.88 -8.02 1.86
CA GLU A 498 -27.07 -8.00 3.09
C GLU A 498 -25.94 -9.02 3.04
N ARG A 499 -26.16 -10.21 2.46
CA ARG A 499 -25.10 -11.21 2.26
C ARG A 499 -24.00 -10.66 1.35
N ARG A 500 -24.36 -10.02 0.23
CA ARG A 500 -23.42 -9.36 -0.68
C ARG A 500 -22.58 -8.32 0.04
N TYR A 501 -23.17 -7.52 0.93
CA TYR A 501 -22.44 -6.53 1.72
C TYR A 501 -21.56 -7.15 2.79
N ALA A 502 -22.01 -8.22 3.44
CA ALA A 502 -21.17 -8.93 4.38
C ALA A 502 -19.96 -9.58 3.68
N GLU A 503 -20.16 -10.18 2.50
CA GLU A 503 -19.07 -10.73 1.67
C GLU A 503 -18.10 -9.63 1.22
N ALA A 504 -18.62 -8.50 0.71
CA ALA A 504 -17.80 -7.37 0.33
C ALA A 504 -16.97 -6.84 1.50
N ALA A 505 -17.57 -6.61 2.66
CA ALA A 505 -16.84 -6.14 3.83
C ALA A 505 -15.77 -7.15 4.30
N TRP A 506 -16.07 -8.46 4.23
CA TRP A 506 -15.10 -9.51 4.55
C TRP A 506 -13.90 -9.53 3.58
N ARG A 507 -14.08 -9.13 2.32
CA ARG A 507 -13.01 -9.10 1.31
C ARG A 507 -11.83 -8.21 1.70
N TYR A 508 -12.06 -7.14 2.47
CA TYR A 508 -10.98 -6.35 3.06
C TYR A 508 -10.02 -7.24 3.87
N PHE A 509 -10.56 -8.08 4.74
CA PHE A 509 -9.78 -8.96 5.61
C PHE A 509 -9.17 -10.15 4.87
N GLN A 510 -9.66 -10.46 3.67
CA GLN A 510 -9.01 -11.44 2.80
C GLN A 510 -7.84 -10.81 2.05
N ALA A 511 -8.02 -9.60 1.54
CA ALA A 511 -7.02 -8.89 0.74
C ALA A 511 -5.80 -8.42 1.54
N ASN A 512 -5.97 -8.14 2.83
CA ASN A 512 -4.93 -7.54 3.68
C ASN A 512 -4.37 -8.50 4.74
N TYR A 513 -4.58 -9.82 4.58
CA TYR A 513 -4.14 -10.83 5.54
C TYR A 513 -2.75 -11.36 5.25
N HIS A 514 -1.89 -11.31 6.28
CA HIS A 514 -0.53 -11.81 6.25
C HIS A 514 -0.49 -13.25 6.72
N SER A 515 -0.52 -14.19 5.77
CA SER A 515 -0.61 -15.62 6.05
C SER A 515 0.59 -16.23 6.79
N LYS A 516 1.72 -15.50 6.88
CA LYS A 516 2.88 -15.90 7.68
C LYS A 516 2.82 -15.41 9.12
N SER A 517 2.27 -14.24 9.39
CA SER A 517 2.28 -13.63 10.73
C SER A 517 0.95 -13.76 11.47
N GLY A 518 -0.16 -13.88 10.73
CA GLY A 518 -1.52 -13.93 11.28
C GLY A 518 -2.13 -12.55 11.53
N LEU A 519 -1.42 -11.48 11.19
CA LEU A 519 -1.90 -10.10 11.29
C LEU A 519 -2.62 -9.64 10.01
N ILE A 520 -3.40 -8.56 10.15
CA ILE A 520 -4.04 -7.84 9.05
C ILE A 520 -3.51 -6.41 9.02
N ASP A 521 -3.40 -5.79 7.84
CA ASP A 521 -3.15 -4.35 7.76
C ASP A 521 -4.38 -3.53 8.20
N ASP A 522 -4.17 -2.50 9.04
CA ASP A 522 -5.23 -1.60 9.49
C ASP A 522 -5.76 -0.71 8.37
N ARG A 523 -4.88 -0.34 7.44
CA ARG A 523 -5.18 0.40 6.22
C ARG A 523 -4.59 -0.35 5.04
N SER A 524 -5.27 -0.33 3.90
CA SER A 524 -4.78 -1.04 2.71
C SER A 524 -3.50 -0.47 2.10
N ASP A 525 -3.14 0.77 2.45
CA ASP A 525 -2.05 1.53 1.85
C ASP A 525 -0.71 1.45 2.59
N PHE A 526 -0.65 0.85 3.80
CA PHE A 526 0.61 0.60 4.50
C PHE A 526 0.60 -0.71 5.29
N LYS A 527 1.79 -1.27 5.56
CA LYS A 527 1.97 -2.58 6.22
C LYS A 527 2.10 -2.46 7.73
N GLY A 528 1.02 -2.02 8.39
CA GLY A 528 1.03 -1.91 9.84
C GLY A 528 -0.35 -2.07 10.47
N ALA A 529 -0.32 -2.45 11.75
CA ALA A 529 -1.49 -2.65 12.57
C ALA A 529 -1.30 -2.12 13.98
N THR A 530 -2.37 -1.55 14.52
CA THR A 530 -2.53 -1.15 15.92
C THR A 530 -3.34 -2.22 16.65
N LEU A 531 -3.33 -2.21 17.98
CA LEU A 531 -4.26 -3.11 18.70
C LEU A 531 -5.73 -2.75 18.48
N TRP A 532 -6.02 -1.51 18.06
CA TRP A 532 -7.36 -1.12 17.66
C TRP A 532 -7.80 -1.92 16.43
N GLY A 533 -7.01 -1.89 15.36
CA GLY A 533 -7.35 -2.60 14.13
C GLY A 533 -7.24 -4.12 14.23
N LEU A 534 -6.37 -4.66 15.09
CA LEU A 534 -6.41 -6.09 15.43
C LEU A 534 -7.68 -6.47 16.21
N GLY A 535 -8.22 -5.57 17.03
CA GLY A 535 -9.53 -5.74 17.65
C GLY A 535 -10.67 -5.67 16.62
N ASP A 536 -10.58 -4.76 15.65
CA ASP A 536 -11.51 -4.70 14.51
C ASP A 536 -11.49 -5.98 13.68
N TYR A 537 -10.31 -6.57 13.47
CA TYR A 537 -10.17 -7.85 12.79
C TYR A 537 -10.86 -8.99 13.54
N LEU A 538 -10.64 -9.09 14.85
CA LEU A 538 -11.25 -10.15 15.64
C LEU A 538 -12.78 -10.01 15.73
N ALA A 539 -13.28 -8.77 15.84
CA ALA A 539 -14.71 -8.49 15.76
C ALA A 539 -15.30 -8.86 14.38
N ALA A 540 -14.56 -8.56 13.30
CA ALA A 540 -14.96 -8.92 11.94
C ALA A 540 -14.97 -10.44 11.71
N LEU A 541 -13.97 -11.17 12.22
CA LEU A 541 -13.94 -12.64 12.21
C LEU A 541 -15.18 -13.23 12.87
N HIS A 542 -15.51 -12.74 14.07
CA HIS A 542 -16.69 -13.18 14.80
C HIS A 542 -17.98 -12.85 14.05
N ALA A 543 -18.08 -11.66 13.45
CA ALA A 543 -19.25 -11.27 12.68
C ALA A 543 -19.40 -12.08 11.39
N ALA A 544 -18.35 -12.21 10.60
CA ALA A 544 -18.34 -13.01 9.37
C ALA A 544 -18.67 -14.48 9.66
N ARG A 545 -18.16 -15.04 10.77
CA ARG A 545 -18.51 -16.40 11.20
C ARG A 545 -19.98 -16.52 11.57
N SER A 546 -20.51 -15.57 12.35
CA SER A 546 -21.91 -15.61 12.82
C SER A 546 -22.91 -15.32 11.70
N LEU A 547 -22.50 -14.61 10.66
CA LEU A 547 -23.26 -14.34 9.45
C LEU A 547 -23.18 -15.46 8.39
N ASP A 548 -22.44 -16.54 8.66
CA ASP A 548 -22.12 -17.60 7.70
C ASP A 548 -21.53 -17.07 6.37
N ILE A 549 -20.59 -16.12 6.49
CA ILE A 549 -19.75 -15.61 5.39
C ILE A 549 -18.44 -16.41 5.30
N ILE A 550 -17.94 -16.87 6.45
CA ILE A 550 -16.78 -17.77 6.53
C ILE A 550 -17.13 -19.07 7.23
N THR A 551 -16.38 -20.11 6.87
CA THR A 551 -16.52 -21.43 7.48
C THR A 551 -15.99 -21.43 8.91
N ALA A 552 -16.47 -22.38 9.73
CA ALA A 552 -15.95 -22.62 11.08
C ALA A 552 -14.43 -22.90 11.08
N LYS A 553 -13.93 -23.61 10.05
CA LYS A 553 -12.52 -23.90 9.86
C LYS A 553 -11.69 -22.64 9.58
N GLU A 554 -12.16 -21.78 8.69
CA GLU A 554 -11.46 -20.52 8.40
C GLU A 554 -11.44 -19.60 9.62
N PHE A 555 -12.57 -19.49 10.33
CA PHE A 555 -12.66 -18.77 11.60
C PHE A 555 -11.66 -19.30 12.63
N ASP A 556 -11.62 -20.61 12.87
CA ASP A 556 -10.71 -21.21 13.84
C ASP A 556 -9.24 -20.97 13.47
N GLN A 557 -8.88 -21.25 12.22
CA GLN A 557 -7.51 -21.10 11.74
C GLN A 557 -7.02 -19.65 11.90
N ARG A 558 -7.81 -18.67 11.44
CA ARG A 558 -7.43 -17.25 11.53
C ARG A 558 -7.41 -16.76 12.97
N THR A 559 -8.35 -17.17 13.80
CA THR A 559 -8.39 -16.82 15.22
C THR A 559 -7.16 -17.34 15.94
N ARG A 560 -6.83 -18.64 15.79
CA ARG A 560 -5.62 -19.22 16.40
C ARG A 560 -4.34 -18.59 15.91
N HIS A 561 -4.30 -18.14 14.66
CA HIS A 561 -3.14 -17.47 14.11
C HIS A 561 -2.95 -16.07 14.70
N LEU A 562 -4.02 -15.27 14.79
CA LEU A 562 -3.98 -13.97 15.44
C LEU A 562 -3.59 -14.08 16.92
N LEU A 563 -4.17 -15.03 17.66
CA LEU A 563 -3.83 -15.26 19.06
C LEU A 563 -2.35 -15.64 19.23
N ALA A 564 -1.80 -16.46 18.32
CA ALA A 564 -0.37 -16.77 18.33
C ALA A 564 0.47 -15.51 18.08
N ALA A 565 0.09 -14.68 17.12
CA ALA A 565 0.78 -13.44 16.80
C ALA A 565 0.83 -12.49 18.01
N LEU A 566 -0.28 -12.34 18.73
CA LEU A 566 -0.36 -11.51 19.94
C LEU A 566 0.64 -11.95 21.03
N THR A 567 0.91 -13.26 21.17
CA THR A 567 1.94 -13.76 22.12
C THR A 567 3.37 -13.44 21.71
N LYS A 568 3.59 -13.02 20.46
CA LYS A 568 4.92 -12.75 19.89
C LYS A 568 5.22 -11.27 19.72
N LEU A 569 4.23 -10.40 19.94
CA LEU A 569 4.42 -8.95 19.83
C LEU A 569 5.42 -8.46 20.90
N PRO A 570 6.51 -7.78 20.51
CA PRO A 570 7.39 -7.11 21.45
C PRO A 570 6.61 -6.07 22.28
N LEU A 571 6.69 -6.15 23.61
CA LEU A 571 6.02 -5.20 24.50
C LEU A 571 6.88 -3.94 24.70
N PHE A 572 6.25 -2.76 24.74
CA PHE A 572 6.94 -1.53 25.12
C PHE A 572 7.30 -1.59 26.61
N ALA A 573 8.59 -1.43 26.91
CA ALA A 573 9.16 -1.58 28.25
C ALA A 573 8.80 -2.90 28.98
N GLY A 574 8.46 -3.95 28.24
CA GLY A 574 8.02 -5.23 28.84
C GLY A 574 6.63 -5.18 29.51
N GLU A 575 5.84 -4.13 29.30
CA GLU A 575 4.55 -3.94 29.99
C GLU A 575 3.35 -4.21 29.09
N LEU A 576 3.16 -3.40 28.06
CA LEU A 576 2.01 -3.46 27.17
C LEU A 576 2.46 -3.45 25.71
N PRO A 577 1.61 -3.95 24.80
CA PRO A 577 1.88 -3.84 23.38
C PRO A 577 2.11 -2.39 22.93
N ASN A 578 3.05 -2.22 22.00
CA ASN A 578 3.34 -0.96 21.33
C ASN A 578 2.09 -0.43 20.60
N ARG A 579 2.08 0.87 20.30
CA ARG A 579 0.98 1.52 19.57
C ARG A 579 0.79 0.97 18.16
N GLY A 580 1.85 0.51 17.52
CA GLY A 580 1.80 -0.03 16.16
C GLY A 580 2.87 -1.09 15.93
N TYR A 581 2.57 -2.00 15.01
CA TYR A 581 3.47 -3.06 14.57
C TYR A 581 3.46 -3.18 13.06
N ASP A 582 4.62 -3.44 12.46
CA ASP A 582 4.68 -3.91 11.08
C ASP A 582 4.07 -5.33 11.04
N THR A 583 3.09 -5.50 10.16
CA THR A 583 2.26 -6.71 10.09
C THR A 583 3.01 -7.94 9.60
N ARG A 584 4.21 -7.78 9.05
CA ARG A 584 5.02 -8.86 8.48
C ARG A 584 6.11 -9.31 9.45
N SER A 585 6.73 -8.36 10.14
CA SER A 585 7.89 -8.60 11.03
C SER A 585 7.55 -8.62 12.51
N LEU A 586 6.34 -8.21 12.89
CA LEU A 586 5.90 -7.97 14.27
C LEU A 586 6.73 -6.92 15.01
N GLN A 587 7.59 -6.17 14.31
CA GLN A 587 8.42 -5.15 14.94
C GLN A 587 7.63 -3.86 15.18
N PRO A 588 7.92 -3.11 16.25
CA PRO A 588 7.19 -1.87 16.53
C PRO A 588 7.41 -0.82 15.45
N VAL A 589 6.31 -0.16 15.05
CA VAL A 589 6.30 0.97 14.11
C VAL A 589 5.46 2.13 14.64
N ASP A 590 5.71 3.33 14.14
CA ASP A 590 4.81 4.46 14.34
C ASP A 590 3.57 4.39 13.43
N TYR A 591 2.64 5.35 13.59
CA TYR A 591 1.42 5.41 12.78
C TYR A 591 1.67 5.71 11.29
N GLY A 592 2.89 6.13 10.93
CA GLY A 592 3.34 6.29 9.54
C GLY A 592 4.03 5.04 8.98
N GLY A 593 4.17 3.97 9.77
CA GLY A 593 4.86 2.74 9.38
C GLY A 593 6.38 2.79 9.54
N ASN A 594 6.93 3.84 10.17
CA ASN A 594 8.38 3.94 10.40
C ASN A 594 8.80 3.03 11.56
N PRO A 595 9.92 2.29 11.45
CA PRO A 595 10.44 1.48 12.54
C PRO A 595 10.71 2.32 13.80
N VAL A 596 10.22 1.84 14.95
CA VAL A 596 10.55 2.41 16.27
C VAL A 596 11.07 1.29 17.17
N PRO A 597 12.34 0.85 17.03
CA PRO A 597 12.86 -0.33 17.73
C PRO A 597 12.74 -0.26 19.27
N GLU A 598 12.85 0.94 19.85
CA GLU A 598 12.66 1.19 21.28
C GLU A 598 11.17 1.29 21.69
N GLY A 599 10.27 1.36 20.72
CA GLY A 599 8.85 1.63 20.88
C GLY A 599 8.51 3.11 21.02
N ASN A 600 7.25 3.47 20.80
CA ASN A 600 6.73 4.84 20.91
C ASN A 600 5.65 4.99 22.00
N GLY A 601 5.48 4.00 22.87
CA GLY A 601 4.46 3.96 23.91
C GLY A 601 3.40 2.88 23.69
N TRP A 602 2.35 2.90 24.52
CA TRP A 602 1.12 2.10 24.39
C TRP A 602 -0.11 3.01 24.44
N SER A 603 -1.20 2.56 23.83
CA SER A 603 -2.50 3.25 23.82
C SER A 603 -3.52 2.46 24.63
N SER A 604 -4.05 3.04 25.72
CA SER A 604 -5.11 2.40 26.51
C SER A 604 -6.41 2.24 25.72
N LEU A 605 -6.62 3.05 24.69
CA LEU A 605 -7.79 2.94 23.81
C LEU A 605 -7.68 1.70 22.91
N ASP A 606 -6.50 1.47 22.33
CA ASP A 606 -6.21 0.33 21.46
C ASP A 606 -6.24 -0.97 22.28
N VAL A 607 -5.69 -0.94 23.50
CA VAL A 607 -5.82 -2.03 24.48
C VAL A 607 -7.30 -2.26 24.82
N GLY A 608 -8.09 -1.22 25.05
CA GLY A 608 -9.52 -1.35 25.30
C GLY A 608 -10.26 -2.04 24.15
N ARG A 609 -9.94 -1.68 22.90
CA ARG A 609 -10.55 -2.27 21.70
C ARG A 609 -10.26 -3.76 21.56
N ILE A 610 -9.00 -4.18 21.70
CA ILE A 610 -8.66 -5.62 21.65
C ILE A 610 -9.27 -6.38 22.84
N LEU A 611 -9.32 -5.78 24.04
CA LEU A 611 -9.94 -6.40 25.22
C LEU A 611 -11.44 -6.65 25.02
N ALA A 612 -12.15 -5.73 24.35
CA ALA A 612 -13.55 -5.93 23.99
C ALA A 612 -13.73 -7.12 23.05
N ALA A 613 -12.92 -7.19 21.99
CA ALA A 613 -12.98 -8.26 20.99
C ALA A 613 -12.59 -9.63 21.57
N LEU A 614 -11.52 -9.69 22.38
CA LEU A 614 -11.09 -10.90 23.07
C LEU A 614 -12.12 -11.40 24.08
N TYR A 615 -12.73 -10.48 24.84
CA TYR A 615 -13.82 -10.81 25.74
C TYR A 615 -15.01 -11.40 24.98
N ASN A 616 -15.38 -10.80 23.84
CA ASN A 616 -16.46 -11.30 23.01
C ASN A 616 -16.14 -12.70 22.44
N LEU A 617 -14.90 -12.91 21.98
CA LEU A 617 -14.43 -14.20 21.50
C LEU A 617 -14.64 -15.28 22.57
N LYS A 618 -14.12 -15.11 23.79
CA LYS A 618 -14.28 -16.14 24.84
C LYS A 618 -15.71 -16.27 25.37
N SER A 619 -16.55 -15.24 25.21
CA SER A 619 -17.97 -15.31 25.60
C SER A 619 -18.78 -16.13 24.60
N CYS A 620 -18.53 -15.96 23.30
CA CYS A 620 -19.24 -16.66 22.24
C CYS A 620 -18.60 -18.01 21.84
N HIS A 621 -17.30 -18.17 22.11
CA HIS A 621 -16.47 -19.32 21.77
C HIS A 621 -15.59 -19.72 22.98
N PRO A 622 -16.20 -20.34 24.02
CA PRO A 622 -15.51 -20.63 25.28
C PRO A 622 -14.26 -21.51 25.15
N GLU A 623 -14.13 -22.28 24.07
CA GLU A 623 -12.94 -23.05 23.73
C GLU A 623 -11.66 -22.21 23.66
N TYR A 624 -11.75 -20.91 23.34
CA TYR A 624 -10.61 -19.99 23.31
C TYR A 624 -10.25 -19.38 24.67
N THR A 625 -11.06 -19.60 25.71
CA THR A 625 -10.93 -18.91 27.01
C THR A 625 -9.53 -18.98 27.60
N ALA A 626 -8.92 -20.17 27.62
CA ALA A 626 -7.59 -20.35 28.21
C ALA A 626 -6.50 -19.58 27.45
N ALA A 627 -6.51 -19.63 26.11
CA ALA A 627 -5.53 -18.94 25.28
C ALA A 627 -5.69 -17.41 25.38
N VAL A 628 -6.94 -16.94 25.35
CA VAL A 628 -7.27 -15.52 25.49
C VAL A 628 -6.83 -14.98 26.85
N ASP A 629 -7.16 -15.68 27.93
CA ASP A 629 -6.80 -15.25 29.28
C ASP A 629 -5.28 -15.23 29.47
N GLN A 630 -4.55 -16.21 28.93
CA GLN A 630 -3.10 -16.24 29.03
C GLN A 630 -2.45 -15.02 28.37
N ILE A 631 -2.87 -14.65 27.16
CA ILE A 631 -2.34 -13.47 26.45
C ILE A 631 -2.52 -12.20 27.27
N VAL A 632 -3.71 -12.02 27.85
CA VAL A 632 -4.05 -10.83 28.63
C VAL A 632 -3.33 -10.83 30.00
N LEU A 633 -3.05 -12.01 30.56
CA LEU A 633 -2.23 -12.15 31.78
C LEU A 633 -0.72 -11.91 31.53
N ASP A 634 -0.25 -11.96 30.30
CA ASP A 634 1.15 -11.67 29.98
C ASP A 634 1.45 -10.15 29.96
N TRP A 635 0.42 -9.29 30.06
CA TRP A 635 0.54 -7.84 30.05
C TRP A 635 0.53 -7.22 31.46
N SER A 636 1.13 -6.04 31.59
CA SER A 636 1.13 -5.23 32.82
C SER A 636 0.24 -3.99 32.68
N TYR A 637 -0.72 -3.86 33.57
CA TYR A 637 -1.73 -2.80 33.63
C TYR A 637 -1.42 -1.72 34.67
N LEU A 638 -0.29 -1.80 35.37
CA LEU A 638 0.07 -0.89 36.46
C LEU A 638 -0.04 0.59 36.10
N ARG A 639 0.37 0.95 34.89
CA ARG A 639 0.43 2.35 34.42
C ARG A 639 -0.74 2.75 33.51
N VAL A 640 -1.53 1.78 33.04
CA VAL A 640 -2.63 2.02 32.10
C VAL A 640 -3.93 2.37 32.82
N VAL A 641 -4.15 1.82 34.03
CA VAL A 641 -5.24 2.21 34.92
C VAL A 641 -4.65 2.94 36.13
N ARG A 642 -4.82 4.26 36.19
CA ARG A 642 -4.30 5.11 37.26
C ARG A 642 -5.45 5.83 37.95
N GLU A 643 -5.62 5.57 39.24
CA GLU A 643 -6.65 6.20 40.08
C GLU A 643 -8.08 6.11 39.49
N GLY A 644 -8.42 4.99 38.84
CA GLY A 644 -9.72 4.82 38.20
C GLY A 644 -9.84 5.43 36.80
N MET A 645 -8.72 5.84 36.18
CA MET A 645 -8.68 6.49 34.87
C MET A 645 -7.76 5.75 33.90
N LEU A 646 -8.15 5.69 32.64
CA LEU A 646 -7.31 5.17 31.56
C LEU A 646 -6.23 6.18 31.19
N SER A 647 -5.01 5.69 30.98
CA SER A 647 -3.86 6.50 30.61
C SER A 647 -3.03 5.82 29.52
N SER A 648 -2.52 6.61 28.59
CA SER A 648 -1.63 6.15 27.54
C SER A 648 -0.21 6.64 27.72
N ALA A 649 0.75 5.85 27.25
CA ALA A 649 2.14 6.25 27.17
C ALA A 649 2.47 6.80 25.78
N THR A 650 3.26 7.87 25.76
CA THR A 650 3.95 8.39 24.57
C THR A 650 5.43 8.57 24.87
N VAL A 651 6.27 8.40 23.86
CA VAL A 651 7.69 8.74 23.95
C VAL A 651 7.92 10.10 23.31
N THR A 652 8.49 11.03 24.06
CA THR A 652 8.91 12.36 23.58
C THR A 652 10.42 12.47 23.62
N LYS A 653 11.03 13.06 22.58
CA LYS A 653 12.46 13.37 22.57
C LYS A 653 12.68 14.77 23.15
N ASP A 654 13.48 14.87 24.20
CA ASP A 654 13.85 16.14 24.85
C ASP A 654 15.37 16.16 25.08
N ALA A 655 16.05 17.18 24.54
CA ALA A 655 17.50 17.34 24.60
C ALA A 655 18.30 16.05 24.27
N GLY A 656 17.83 15.28 23.28
CA GLY A 656 18.46 14.02 22.86
C GLY A 656 18.13 12.79 23.73
N ARG A 657 17.30 12.92 24.78
CA ARG A 657 16.83 11.81 25.62
C ARG A 657 15.40 11.40 25.23
N SER A 658 15.16 10.09 25.12
CA SER A 658 13.83 9.52 24.97
C SER A 658 13.15 9.46 26.34
N LEU A 659 12.01 10.14 26.48
CA LEU A 659 11.29 10.23 27.75
C LEU A 659 9.87 9.70 27.59
N THR A 660 9.51 8.68 28.36
CA THR A 660 8.13 8.18 28.42
C THR A 660 7.26 9.13 29.25
N ARG A 661 6.10 9.49 28.73
CA ARG A 661 5.07 10.29 29.38
C ARG A 661 3.78 9.49 29.43
N VAL A 662 3.22 9.33 30.63
CA VAL A 662 1.96 8.63 30.84
C VAL A 662 0.91 9.65 31.20
N ASN A 663 -0.02 9.89 30.28
CA ASN A 663 -1.04 10.92 30.39
C ASN A 663 -2.45 10.32 30.37
N PRO A 664 -3.40 10.89 31.12
CA PRO A 664 -4.82 10.57 31.02
C PRO A 664 -5.36 10.61 29.60
N GLU A 665 -6.27 9.69 29.27
CA GLU A 665 -7.06 9.77 28.06
C GLU A 665 -8.17 10.81 28.17
N THR A 666 -8.38 11.57 27.09
CA THR A 666 -9.40 12.63 27.02
C THR A 666 -10.19 12.62 25.72
N ARG A 667 -9.94 11.62 24.86
CA ARG A 667 -10.59 11.48 23.55
C ARG A 667 -12.03 11.03 23.76
N LEU A 668 -12.96 11.96 23.55
CA LEU A 668 -14.38 11.77 23.84
C LEU A 668 -14.97 10.60 23.02
N GLY A 669 -15.76 9.76 23.69
CA GLY A 669 -16.36 8.54 23.13
C GLY A 669 -15.39 7.36 23.15
N TYR A 670 -14.14 7.56 22.74
CA TYR A 670 -13.15 6.49 22.75
C TYR A 670 -12.73 6.10 24.17
N GLU A 671 -12.54 7.07 25.06
CA GLU A 671 -12.27 6.83 26.49
C GLU A 671 -13.40 5.99 27.11
N GLU A 672 -14.66 6.37 26.89
CA GLU A 672 -15.83 5.66 27.41
C GLU A 672 -15.95 4.24 26.86
N TYR A 673 -15.70 4.06 25.56
CA TYR A 673 -15.68 2.75 24.91
C TYR A 673 -14.60 1.83 25.50
N ALA A 674 -13.36 2.32 25.60
CA ALA A 674 -12.27 1.56 26.19
C ALA A 674 -12.57 1.23 27.66
N ALA A 675 -13.05 2.20 28.44
CA ALA A 675 -13.38 1.97 29.85
C ALA A 675 -14.43 0.87 30.02
N ARG A 676 -15.44 0.84 29.14
CA ARG A 676 -16.44 -0.23 29.14
C ARG A 676 -15.82 -1.62 28.91
N ALA A 677 -14.88 -1.72 27.98
CA ALA A 677 -14.15 -2.95 27.73
C ALA A 677 -13.33 -3.38 28.95
N PHE A 678 -12.59 -2.47 29.57
CA PHE A 678 -11.84 -2.74 30.79
C PHE A 678 -12.73 -3.21 31.96
N GLN A 679 -13.94 -2.66 32.10
CA GLN A 679 -14.90 -3.10 33.11
C GLN A 679 -15.35 -4.56 32.94
N LEU A 680 -15.42 -5.08 31.71
CA LEU A 680 -15.74 -6.50 31.45
C LEU A 680 -14.68 -7.44 32.01
N TRP A 681 -13.44 -6.97 32.10
CA TRP A 681 -12.29 -7.68 32.69
C TRP A 681 -12.12 -7.40 34.18
N GLY A 682 -12.97 -6.55 34.78
CA GLY A 682 -12.99 -6.30 36.23
C GLY A 682 -12.24 -5.05 36.69
N PHE A 683 -11.62 -4.29 35.80
CA PHE A 683 -10.89 -3.09 36.17
C PHE A 683 -11.82 -1.98 36.70
N ASP A 684 -11.40 -1.29 37.76
CA ASP A 684 -12.03 -0.05 38.19
C ASP A 684 -11.50 1.10 37.34
N VAL A 685 -12.32 1.51 36.36
CA VAL A 685 -12.07 2.65 35.48
C VAL A 685 -13.23 3.64 35.57
N THR A 686 -13.81 3.80 36.76
CA THR A 686 -15.03 4.60 36.99
C THR A 686 -14.90 6.06 36.56
N ARG A 687 -13.69 6.63 36.53
CA ARG A 687 -13.46 8.02 36.06
C ARG A 687 -13.30 8.14 34.56
N SER A 688 -13.14 7.03 33.85
CA SER A 688 -13.11 6.97 32.38
C SER A 688 -14.40 6.39 31.78
N ALA A 689 -15.12 5.58 32.56
CA ALA A 689 -16.44 5.09 32.18
C ALA A 689 -17.41 6.26 31.94
N ILE A 690 -18.43 6.01 31.12
CA ILE A 690 -19.53 6.96 30.89
C ILE A 690 -20.10 7.42 32.24
N GLY A 691 -20.22 8.74 32.43
CA GLY A 691 -20.72 9.33 33.67
C GLY A 691 -20.18 10.74 33.95
N GLY A 692 -20.74 11.42 34.95
CA GLY A 692 -20.41 12.82 35.26
C GLY A 692 -20.97 13.80 34.23
N ASP A 693 -20.40 15.02 34.20
CA ASP A 693 -20.87 16.10 33.34
C ASP A 693 -20.05 16.22 32.05
N TYR A 694 -20.75 16.53 30.97
CA TYR A 694 -20.15 16.79 29.66
C TYR A 694 -20.35 18.25 29.26
N GLN A 695 -19.29 18.88 28.77
CA GLN A 695 -19.42 20.17 28.12
C GLN A 695 -20.00 19.95 26.73
N THR A 696 -20.95 20.82 26.36
CA THR A 696 -21.62 20.78 25.08
C THR A 696 -21.40 22.08 24.30
N ALA A 697 -21.40 21.99 22.98
CA ALA A 697 -21.54 23.12 22.06
C ALA A 697 -22.92 23.05 21.38
N LEU A 698 -23.49 24.21 21.03
CA LEU A 698 -24.73 24.27 20.26
C LEU A 698 -24.39 24.10 18.78
N VAL A 699 -24.84 23.00 18.16
CA VAL A 699 -24.63 22.68 16.74
C VAL A 699 -25.97 22.29 16.14
N GLU A 700 -26.39 23.00 15.09
CA GLU A 700 -27.72 22.83 14.46
C GLU A 700 -28.88 22.88 15.49
N GLY A 701 -28.77 23.76 16.50
CA GLY A 701 -29.78 23.89 17.56
C GLY A 701 -29.75 22.79 18.63
N VAL A 702 -28.82 21.83 18.54
CA VAL A 702 -28.70 20.69 19.47
C VAL A 702 -27.43 20.82 20.32
N LYS A 703 -27.50 20.44 21.60
CA LYS A 703 -26.36 20.47 22.53
C LYS A 703 -25.46 19.24 22.32
N VAL A 704 -24.52 19.33 21.38
CA VAL A 704 -23.57 18.25 21.05
C VAL A 704 -22.45 18.19 22.10
N PRO A 705 -22.10 17.01 22.65
CA PRO A 705 -20.99 16.87 23.58
C PRO A 705 -19.64 17.10 22.89
N ILE A 706 -18.78 17.90 23.52
CA ILE A 706 -17.46 18.26 22.98
C ILE A 706 -16.31 17.76 23.85
N GLN A 707 -16.50 17.64 25.16
CA GLN A 707 -15.53 17.03 26.08
C GLN A 707 -16.19 16.72 27.43
N ARG A 708 -15.57 15.84 28.22
CA ARG A 708 -15.93 15.65 29.62
C ARG A 708 -15.49 16.86 30.45
N ARG A 709 -16.33 17.32 31.40
CA ARG A 709 -15.95 18.33 32.39
C ARG A 709 -15.21 17.66 33.54
N ARG A 710 -13.93 17.99 33.70
CA ARG A 710 -13.08 17.41 34.73
C ARG A 710 -11.90 18.34 35.03
N THR A 711 -11.39 18.32 36.26
CA THR A 711 -10.27 19.17 36.74
C THR A 711 -8.97 18.39 36.91
N ASP A 712 -9.00 17.09 36.64
CA ASP A 712 -7.90 16.13 36.82
C ASP A 712 -6.97 16.05 35.60
N THR A 713 -7.26 16.80 34.54
CA THR A 713 -6.42 16.91 33.35
C THR A 713 -6.54 18.29 32.72
N ASN A 714 -5.42 18.81 32.21
CA ASN A 714 -5.38 20.06 31.42
C ASN A 714 -5.55 19.80 29.92
N SER A 715 -5.50 18.53 29.49
CA SER A 715 -5.69 18.13 28.10
C SER A 715 -7.15 18.23 27.71
N LYS A 716 -7.42 18.84 26.55
CA LYS A 716 -8.78 18.99 26.00
C LYS A 716 -9.00 17.98 24.88
N ASN A 717 -10.26 17.61 24.68
CA ASN A 717 -10.64 16.85 23.49
C ASN A 717 -10.43 17.73 22.24
N GLN A 718 -9.86 17.15 21.19
CA GLN A 718 -9.52 17.91 19.97
C GLN A 718 -10.71 18.00 19.00
N TYR A 719 -11.52 16.94 18.92
CA TYR A 719 -12.65 16.83 18.00
C TYR A 719 -13.70 15.80 18.45
N THR A 720 -14.92 15.93 17.94
CA THR A 720 -16.01 14.96 18.12
C THR A 720 -16.37 14.32 16.78
N VAL A 721 -16.33 12.99 16.70
CA VAL A 721 -16.75 12.15 15.55
C VAL A 721 -17.72 11.06 15.99
N SER A 722 -18.43 10.42 15.06
CA SER A 722 -19.48 9.43 15.41
C SER A 722 -18.93 8.03 15.74
N ASN A 723 -17.77 7.63 15.20
CA ASN A 723 -17.24 6.26 15.27
C ASN A 723 -17.30 5.62 16.67
N PRO A 724 -16.74 6.23 17.73
CA PRO A 724 -16.67 5.55 19.03
C PRO A 724 -18.04 5.34 19.67
N PHE A 725 -18.98 6.27 19.46
CA PHE A 725 -20.35 6.16 19.98
C PHE A 725 -21.15 5.08 19.27
N LEU A 726 -20.93 4.93 17.96
CA LEU A 726 -21.58 3.90 17.15
C LEU A 726 -21.05 2.52 17.50
N LEU A 727 -19.73 2.38 17.64
CA LEU A 727 -19.13 1.13 18.07
C LEU A 727 -19.62 0.74 19.48
N TYR A 728 -19.67 1.70 20.40
CA TYR A 728 -20.26 1.48 21.73
C TYR A 728 -21.72 1.02 21.62
N ALA A 729 -22.54 1.69 20.81
CA ALA A 729 -23.95 1.37 20.65
C ALA A 729 -24.17 -0.05 20.10
N LEU A 730 -23.40 -0.45 19.08
CA LEU A 730 -23.49 -1.78 18.48
C LEU A 730 -23.02 -2.87 19.45
N GLU A 731 -21.86 -2.67 20.09
CA GLU A 731 -21.23 -3.71 20.90
C GLU A 731 -21.79 -3.81 22.31
N PHE A 732 -22.03 -2.67 22.98
CA PHE A 732 -22.46 -2.61 24.37
C PHE A 732 -23.92 -2.23 24.56
N GLY A 733 -24.59 -1.71 23.52
CA GLY A 733 -25.93 -1.13 23.66
C GLY A 733 -25.90 0.28 24.26
N LEU A 734 -26.92 1.06 23.94
CA LEU A 734 -27.05 2.43 24.44
C LEU A 734 -27.69 2.47 25.83
N ASP A 735 -26.85 2.45 26.87
CA ASP A 735 -27.29 2.81 28.21
C ASP A 735 -27.81 4.27 28.27
N PRO A 736 -28.64 4.65 29.25
CA PRO A 736 -29.26 5.98 29.28
C PRO A 736 -28.27 7.15 29.21
N GLN A 737 -27.09 7.02 29.81
CA GLN A 737 -26.07 8.06 29.78
C GLN A 737 -25.39 8.11 28.41
N MET A 738 -24.98 6.97 27.85
CA MET A 738 -24.40 6.95 26.50
C MET A 738 -25.41 7.42 25.45
N ARG A 739 -26.69 7.07 25.60
CA ARG A 739 -27.78 7.55 24.74
C ARG A 739 -27.88 9.08 24.75
N SER A 740 -27.68 9.72 25.91
CA SER A 740 -27.69 11.18 26.03
C SER A 740 -26.54 11.87 25.30
N LEU A 741 -25.41 11.17 25.06
CA LEU A 741 -24.30 11.67 24.24
C LEU A 741 -24.54 11.38 22.75
N PHE A 742 -25.01 10.17 22.45
CA PHE A 742 -25.26 9.69 21.10
C PHE A 742 -26.37 10.46 20.37
N GLN A 743 -27.50 10.71 21.04
CA GLN A 743 -28.68 11.34 20.43
C GLN A 743 -28.36 12.73 19.86
N PRO A 744 -27.73 13.65 20.60
CA PRO A 744 -27.32 14.95 20.06
C PRO A 744 -26.40 14.86 18.84
N ILE A 745 -25.45 13.91 18.84
CA ILE A 745 -24.51 13.71 17.72
C ILE A 745 -25.25 13.27 16.45
N PHE A 746 -26.21 12.35 16.58
CA PHE A 746 -27.06 11.94 15.47
C PHE A 746 -27.98 13.08 15.00
N GLN A 747 -28.68 13.72 15.94
CA GLN A 747 -29.66 14.78 15.66
C GLN A 747 -29.00 15.96 14.94
N ALA A 748 -27.84 16.45 15.39
CA ALA A 748 -27.16 17.55 14.72
C ALA A 748 -26.87 17.24 13.23
N GLN A 749 -26.49 16.00 12.91
CA GLN A 749 -26.25 15.59 11.53
C GLN A 749 -27.55 15.49 10.72
N ALA A 750 -28.62 14.97 11.32
CA ALA A 750 -29.95 14.91 10.71
C ALA A 750 -30.55 16.31 10.47
N GLU A 751 -30.38 17.25 11.40
CA GLU A 751 -30.80 18.65 11.26
C GLU A 751 -30.02 19.36 10.16
N ARG A 752 -28.69 19.17 10.10
CA ARG A 752 -27.87 19.71 9.00
C ARG A 752 -28.38 19.19 7.65
N TYR A 753 -28.66 17.90 7.55
CA TYR A 753 -29.22 17.33 6.32
C TYR A 753 -30.58 17.95 5.98
N ARG A 754 -31.49 18.09 6.94
CA ARG A 754 -32.81 18.71 6.70
C ARG A 754 -32.71 20.18 6.27
N ARG A 755 -31.74 20.91 6.81
CA ARG A 755 -31.50 22.31 6.45
C ARG A 755 -30.80 22.50 5.10
N THR A 756 -29.89 21.59 4.73
CA THR A 756 -28.96 21.81 3.59
C THR A 756 -29.15 20.84 2.44
N GLY A 757 -29.85 19.72 2.64
CA GLY A 757 -29.88 18.58 1.72
C GLY A 757 -28.57 17.79 1.63
N THR A 758 -27.50 18.19 2.34
CA THR A 758 -26.19 17.53 2.29
C THR A 758 -26.14 16.37 3.29
N LEU A 759 -25.96 15.13 2.78
CA LEU A 759 -25.74 13.95 3.63
C LEU A 759 -24.50 14.17 4.51
N THR A 760 -24.58 13.83 5.80
CA THR A 760 -23.50 14.06 6.78
C THR A 760 -23.27 12.83 7.67
N ALA A 761 -22.19 12.09 7.43
CA ALA A 761 -21.83 10.94 8.26
C ALA A 761 -20.42 11.13 8.82
N SER A 762 -20.34 11.90 9.91
CA SER A 762 -19.11 12.40 10.52
C SER A 762 -18.30 11.27 11.13
N ALA A 763 -17.08 11.08 10.63
CA ALA A 763 -16.18 10.02 11.03
C ALA A 763 -14.71 10.41 10.89
N THR A 764 -13.82 9.58 11.43
CA THR A 764 -12.42 9.53 10.96
C THR A 764 -12.35 8.56 9.77
N THR A 765 -11.79 9.02 8.65
CA THR A 765 -11.72 8.26 7.40
C THR A 765 -10.35 8.32 6.76
N LEU A 766 -9.96 7.23 6.08
CA LEU A 766 -8.81 7.19 5.20
C LEU A 766 -9.14 7.77 3.80
N ILE A 767 -8.23 8.55 3.24
CA ILE A 767 -8.31 9.10 1.88
C ILE A 767 -7.01 8.83 1.11
N ASP A 768 -7.08 8.88 -0.22
CA ASP A 768 -6.02 8.53 -1.17
C ASP A 768 -4.88 9.55 -1.30
N ARG A 769 -4.91 10.64 -0.53
CA ARG A 769 -3.97 11.76 -0.61
C ARG A 769 -3.74 12.38 0.75
N LYS A 770 -2.60 13.07 0.93
CA LYS A 770 -2.32 13.82 2.17
C LYS A 770 -3.49 14.72 2.57
N PRO A 771 -3.90 14.74 3.86
CA PRO A 771 -3.22 14.15 5.02
C PRO A 771 -3.45 12.64 5.26
N TYR A 772 -4.07 11.92 4.31
CA TYR A 772 -4.44 10.49 4.38
C TYR A 772 -5.51 10.17 5.43
N THR A 773 -5.37 10.64 6.66
CA THR A 773 -6.45 10.58 7.65
C THR A 773 -7.18 11.91 7.69
N VAL A 774 -8.51 11.87 7.58
CA VAL A 774 -9.35 13.04 7.76
C VAL A 774 -10.39 12.77 8.84
N HIS A 775 -10.43 13.63 9.85
CA HIS A 775 -11.50 13.71 10.83
C HIS A 775 -12.59 14.63 10.31
N SER A 776 -13.65 14.06 9.74
CA SER A 776 -14.87 14.78 9.39
C SER A 776 -15.69 15.02 10.67
N THR A 777 -15.40 16.11 11.37
CA THR A 777 -15.89 16.33 12.75
C THR A 777 -17.34 16.82 12.80
N ILE A 778 -18.07 16.53 13.88
CA ILE A 778 -19.27 17.31 14.23
C ILE A 778 -18.83 18.65 14.80
N THR A 779 -17.82 18.63 15.66
CA THR A 779 -17.11 19.80 16.19
C THR A 779 -15.61 19.52 16.23
N GLY A 780 -14.78 20.48 15.81
CA GLY A 780 -13.32 20.38 15.88
C GLY A 780 -12.73 21.76 16.13
N GLN A 781 -11.78 21.85 17.07
CA GLN A 781 -11.14 23.14 17.44
C GLN A 781 -12.10 24.28 17.84
N GLY A 782 -13.32 23.96 18.25
CA GLY A 782 -14.36 24.94 18.62
C GLY A 782 -15.37 25.24 17.52
N ASP A 783 -15.11 24.82 16.28
CA ASP A 783 -15.97 25.07 15.13
C ASP A 783 -16.81 23.84 14.75
N PRO A 784 -18.08 24.03 14.33
CA PRO A 784 -18.89 22.93 13.83
C PRO A 784 -18.48 22.55 12.40
N TRP A 785 -18.65 21.28 12.05
CA TRP A 785 -18.52 20.77 10.68
C TRP A 785 -17.17 21.02 10.01
N VAL A 786 -16.07 21.10 10.76
CA VAL A 786 -14.72 21.20 10.18
C VAL A 786 -14.16 19.81 9.84
N ALA A 787 -13.37 19.72 8.78
CA ALA A 787 -12.51 18.56 8.52
C ALA A 787 -11.10 18.88 9.01
N LEU A 788 -10.49 17.97 9.77
CA LEU A 788 -9.14 18.12 10.32
C LEU A 788 -8.25 16.95 9.88
N GLY A 789 -6.96 17.19 9.65
CA GLY A 789 -5.94 16.14 9.53
C GLY A 789 -5.49 15.64 10.91
N ASP A 790 -4.67 14.59 10.93
CA ASP A 790 -4.06 14.04 12.17
C ASP A 790 -3.15 15.07 12.89
N ASP A 791 -2.62 16.04 12.15
CA ASP A 791 -1.85 17.18 12.67
C ASP A 791 -2.73 18.28 13.28
N GLY A 792 -4.05 18.09 13.27
CA GLY A 792 -5.05 19.06 13.69
C GLY A 792 -5.25 20.21 12.71
N GLN A 793 -4.62 20.22 11.53
CA GLN A 793 -4.80 21.30 10.56
C GLN A 793 -6.14 21.14 9.82
N PRO A 794 -6.84 22.24 9.53
CA PRO A 794 -8.06 22.19 8.70
C PRO A 794 -7.79 21.62 7.31
N VAL A 795 -8.72 20.81 6.81
CA VAL A 795 -8.70 20.23 5.47
C VAL A 795 -9.89 20.78 4.67
N PRO A 796 -9.74 21.91 3.95
CA PRO A 796 -10.85 22.54 3.25
C PRO A 796 -11.49 21.59 2.24
N LYS A 797 -12.82 21.50 2.26
CA LYS A 797 -13.61 20.59 1.40
C LYS A 797 -13.23 19.11 1.56
N GLY A 798 -12.56 18.75 2.66
CA GLY A 798 -12.08 17.40 2.94
C GLY A 798 -13.10 16.47 3.59
N ARG A 799 -14.29 16.97 3.95
CA ARG A 799 -15.30 16.17 4.66
C ARG A 799 -15.80 14.99 3.84
N VAL A 800 -15.89 13.84 4.49
CA VAL A 800 -16.36 12.58 3.93
C VAL A 800 -17.63 12.13 4.66
N VAL A 801 -18.63 11.73 3.90
CA VAL A 801 -19.81 10.98 4.36
C VAL A 801 -19.39 9.53 4.50
N SER A 802 -19.15 9.09 5.75
CA SER A 802 -18.65 7.74 6.02
C SER A 802 -19.68 6.64 5.77
N THR A 803 -19.27 5.64 4.99
CA THR A 803 -20.02 4.41 4.74
C THR A 803 -20.26 3.65 6.05
N ALA A 804 -19.24 3.51 6.87
CA ALA A 804 -19.32 2.77 8.13
C ALA A 804 -20.38 3.37 9.07
N VAL A 805 -20.39 4.70 9.17
CA VAL A 805 -21.37 5.45 9.97
C VAL A 805 -22.78 5.30 9.43
N ALA A 806 -22.96 5.32 8.10
CA ALA A 806 -24.26 5.13 7.49
C ALA A 806 -24.86 3.74 7.79
N PHE A 807 -24.07 2.68 7.66
CA PHE A 807 -24.50 1.31 8.03
C PHE A 807 -24.84 1.20 9.52
N ALA A 808 -24.02 1.78 10.40
CA ALA A 808 -24.24 1.72 11.84
C ALA A 808 -25.50 2.51 12.26
N TYR A 809 -25.72 3.71 11.71
CA TYR A 809 -26.94 4.47 11.96
C TYR A 809 -28.18 3.72 11.48
N HIS A 810 -28.16 3.13 10.30
CA HIS A 810 -29.29 2.35 9.80
C HIS A 810 -29.59 1.11 10.66
N ALA A 811 -28.55 0.42 11.14
CA ALA A 811 -28.71 -0.72 12.03
C ALA A 811 -29.36 -0.33 13.37
N LEU A 812 -28.95 0.81 13.93
CA LEU A 812 -29.42 1.33 15.22
C LEU A 812 -30.80 2.03 15.13
N LEU A 813 -31.06 2.73 14.02
CA LEU A 813 -32.22 3.60 13.81
C LEU A 813 -32.90 3.28 12.45
N PRO A 814 -33.43 2.06 12.27
CA PRO A 814 -33.91 1.59 10.96
C PRO A 814 -35.12 2.36 10.42
N GLU A 815 -35.95 2.91 11.31
CA GLU A 815 -37.17 3.65 10.96
C GLU A 815 -36.90 5.15 10.73
N ASP A 816 -35.69 5.62 11.03
CA ASP A 816 -35.36 7.02 10.83
C ASP A 816 -35.06 7.31 9.36
N LYS A 817 -35.78 8.27 8.79
CA LYS A 817 -35.66 8.64 7.36
C LYS A 817 -34.25 9.11 7.01
N TYR A 818 -33.58 9.84 7.89
CA TYR A 818 -32.22 10.29 7.64
C TYR A 818 -31.22 9.12 7.60
N ALA A 819 -31.34 8.18 8.53
CA ALA A 819 -30.53 6.97 8.52
C ALA A 819 -30.77 6.11 7.26
N GLN A 820 -32.01 6.03 6.78
CA GLN A 820 -32.36 5.36 5.52
C GLN A 820 -31.72 6.06 4.30
N GLU A 821 -31.73 7.39 4.25
CA GLU A 821 -31.09 8.14 3.16
C GLU A 821 -29.55 8.01 3.20
N LEU A 822 -28.94 8.01 4.39
CA LEU A 822 -27.51 7.78 4.55
C LEU A 822 -27.08 6.41 4.01
N VAL A 823 -27.79 5.34 4.42
CA VAL A 823 -27.44 4.01 3.93
C VAL A 823 -27.69 3.94 2.42
N ARG A 824 -28.81 4.44 1.88
CA ARG A 824 -29.07 4.49 0.43
C ARG A 824 -27.95 5.18 -0.35
N GLY A 825 -27.45 6.31 0.15
CA GLY A 825 -26.36 7.06 -0.49
C GLY A 825 -24.98 6.41 -0.38
N THR A 826 -24.81 5.43 0.51
CA THR A 826 -23.54 4.71 0.72
C THR A 826 -23.61 3.23 0.34
N THR A 827 -24.81 2.78 -0.04
CA THR A 827 -25.07 1.44 -0.53
C THR A 827 -24.29 1.24 -1.83
N ASP A 828 -23.66 0.08 -2.00
CA ASP A 828 -22.83 -0.23 -3.17
C ASP A 828 -21.51 0.58 -3.32
N LEU A 829 -21.11 1.38 -2.31
CA LEU A 829 -19.77 1.98 -2.24
C LEU A 829 -18.72 0.96 -1.75
N TYR A 830 -18.53 -0.10 -2.51
CA TYR A 830 -17.48 -1.08 -2.26
C TYR A 830 -16.83 -1.58 -3.55
N ASN A 831 -15.62 -2.06 -3.40
CA ASN A 831 -14.95 -2.90 -4.37
C ASN A 831 -15.12 -4.37 -3.94
N PRO A 832 -15.62 -5.26 -4.82
CA PRO A 832 -15.90 -6.65 -4.45
C PRO A 832 -14.65 -7.47 -4.09
N LEU A 833 -13.44 -6.96 -4.36
CA LEU A 833 -12.17 -7.61 -4.06
C LEU A 833 -11.44 -6.99 -2.87
N THR A 834 -11.62 -5.70 -2.59
CA THR A 834 -10.84 -4.97 -1.56
C THR A 834 -11.67 -4.44 -0.40
N GLY A 835 -13.01 -4.53 -0.46
CA GLY A 835 -13.91 -4.11 0.60
C GLY A 835 -14.62 -2.79 0.34
N PHE A 836 -15.32 -2.29 1.36
CA PHE A 836 -15.99 -1.00 1.31
C PHE A 836 -14.99 0.16 1.33
N TYR A 837 -15.31 1.17 0.52
CA TYR A 837 -14.66 2.47 0.59
C TYR A 837 -15.08 3.19 1.87
N GLU A 838 -14.21 4.08 2.35
CA GLU A 838 -14.47 4.90 3.53
C GLU A 838 -15.74 5.75 3.43
N GLY A 839 -16.10 6.20 2.22
CA GLY A 839 -17.26 7.05 2.00
C GLY A 839 -17.21 7.82 0.68
N PHE A 840 -17.86 8.98 0.66
CA PHE A 840 -17.76 9.95 -0.44
C PHE A 840 -17.66 11.39 0.10
N TYR A 841 -17.01 12.28 -0.64
CA TYR A 841 -16.82 13.67 -0.22
C TYR A 841 -18.13 14.45 -0.24
N GLU A 842 -18.46 15.15 0.86
CA GLU A 842 -19.71 15.93 1.00
C GLU A 842 -19.88 16.95 -0.14
N THR A 843 -18.79 17.58 -0.58
CA THR A 843 -18.83 18.69 -1.55
C THR A 843 -18.89 18.25 -3.01
N THR A 844 -18.42 17.04 -3.33
CA THR A 844 -18.26 16.60 -4.73
C THR A 844 -19.04 15.34 -5.05
N GLY A 845 -19.50 14.58 -4.05
CA GLY A 845 -20.10 13.27 -4.25
C GLY A 845 -19.10 12.18 -4.71
N LYS A 846 -17.83 12.52 -4.93
CA LYS A 846 -16.81 11.54 -5.35
C LYS A 846 -16.49 10.59 -4.21
N THR A 847 -16.28 9.32 -4.55
CA THR A 847 -15.81 8.30 -3.60
C THR A 847 -14.50 8.72 -2.94
N ALA A 848 -14.42 8.56 -1.63
CA ALA A 848 -13.19 8.66 -0.85
C ALA A 848 -12.48 7.30 -0.93
N ILE A 849 -11.46 7.21 -1.78
CA ILE A 849 -10.74 5.97 -2.06
C ILE A 849 -9.78 5.68 -0.90
N GLY A 850 -10.31 5.07 0.15
CA GLY A 850 -9.57 4.50 1.27
C GLY A 850 -10.25 3.20 1.69
N PHE A 851 -9.47 2.27 2.24
CA PHE A 851 -9.99 1.03 2.80
C PHE A 851 -9.33 0.77 4.15
N THR A 852 -10.15 0.57 5.18
CA THR A 852 -9.68 0.28 6.54
C THR A 852 -10.36 -0.93 7.13
N SER A 853 -9.67 -1.55 8.10
CA SER A 853 -10.23 -2.60 8.94
C SER A 853 -11.43 -2.07 9.73
N SER A 854 -11.37 -0.82 10.23
CA SER A 854 -12.44 -0.19 11.00
C SER A 854 -13.74 -0.03 10.22
N THR A 855 -13.69 0.46 8.98
CA THR A 855 -14.89 0.61 8.13
C THR A 855 -15.54 -0.74 7.86
N ASN A 856 -14.75 -1.70 7.41
CA ASN A 856 -15.26 -3.01 7.02
C ASN A 856 -15.72 -3.85 8.23
N SER A 857 -15.04 -3.73 9.37
CA SER A 857 -15.49 -4.35 10.63
C SER A 857 -16.82 -3.78 11.09
N MET A 858 -16.98 -2.46 11.11
CA MET A 858 -18.22 -1.84 11.57
C MET A 858 -19.42 -2.14 10.66
N ILE A 859 -19.20 -2.33 9.35
CA ILE A 859 -20.26 -2.78 8.42
C ILE A 859 -20.69 -4.22 8.75
N LEU A 860 -19.74 -5.16 8.91
CA LEU A 860 -20.05 -6.54 9.31
C LEU A 860 -20.80 -6.60 10.64
N GLN A 861 -20.36 -5.80 11.62
CA GLN A 861 -21.01 -5.68 12.92
C GLN A 861 -22.42 -5.11 12.82
N SER A 862 -22.64 -4.09 11.97
CA SER A 862 -23.96 -3.48 11.75
C SER A 862 -24.95 -4.46 11.12
N LEU A 863 -24.49 -5.26 10.15
CA LEU A 863 -25.29 -6.32 9.54
C LEU A 863 -25.65 -7.40 10.56
N LEU A 864 -24.66 -7.88 11.32
CA LEU A 864 -24.86 -8.85 12.39
C LEU A 864 -25.87 -8.34 13.43
N TYR A 865 -25.70 -7.12 13.91
CA TYR A 865 -26.59 -6.47 14.87
C TYR A 865 -28.03 -6.45 14.36
N THR A 866 -28.23 -6.11 13.08
CA THR A 866 -29.53 -6.05 12.43
C THR A 866 -30.23 -7.41 12.40
N VAL A 867 -29.52 -8.47 11.99
CA VAL A 867 -30.11 -9.81 11.89
C VAL A 867 -30.21 -10.55 13.23
N MET A 868 -29.56 -10.03 14.28
CA MET A 868 -29.66 -10.53 15.65
C MET A 868 -30.77 -9.86 16.48
N ASN A 869 -31.75 -9.24 15.82
CA ASN A 869 -32.81 -8.48 16.49
C ASN A 869 -32.27 -7.34 17.38
N ARG A 870 -31.24 -6.65 16.89
CA ARG A 870 -30.70 -5.41 17.46
C ARG A 870 -30.29 -5.55 18.93
N GLN A 871 -29.56 -6.61 19.20
CA GLN A 871 -29.02 -6.93 20.50
C GLN A 871 -27.54 -6.54 20.58
N PRO A 872 -27.03 -6.05 21.73
CA PRO A 872 -25.61 -5.79 21.90
C PRO A 872 -24.77 -6.99 21.46
N LEU A 873 -23.76 -6.73 20.62
CA LEU A 873 -22.93 -7.79 20.06
C LEU A 873 -22.08 -8.48 21.12
N ILE A 874 -21.65 -7.75 22.15
CA ILE A 874 -20.90 -8.32 23.27
C ILE A 874 -21.85 -8.98 24.27
N ARG A 875 -21.66 -10.29 24.45
CA ARG A 875 -22.49 -11.13 25.31
C ARG A 875 -21.90 -11.34 26.71
N PRO A 876 -22.73 -11.57 27.74
CA PRO A 876 -22.24 -11.91 29.07
C PRO A 876 -21.50 -13.24 29.04
N SER A 877 -20.40 -13.34 29.77
CA SER A 877 -19.62 -14.57 29.90
C SER A 877 -20.00 -15.30 31.19
N THR A 878 -20.10 -16.63 31.12
CA THR A 878 -20.26 -17.50 32.29
C THR A 878 -18.93 -18.04 32.82
N ALA A 879 -17.81 -17.74 32.15
CA ALA A 879 -16.48 -18.27 32.45
C ALA A 879 -15.81 -17.56 33.64
N MET A 880 -16.50 -17.40 34.77
CA MET A 880 -15.95 -16.75 35.98
C MET A 880 -14.91 -17.58 36.73
N ASN A 881 -14.69 -18.85 36.33
CA ASN A 881 -13.65 -19.72 36.87
C ASN A 881 -12.46 -19.91 35.89
N SER A 882 -12.21 -18.92 35.03
CA SER A 882 -11.15 -18.96 34.02
C SER A 882 -9.78 -18.59 34.60
N PRO A 883 -8.66 -18.83 33.87
CA PRO A 883 -7.32 -18.45 34.33
C PRO A 883 -7.20 -16.97 34.74
N TRP A 884 -7.87 -16.06 34.03
CA TRP A 884 -7.94 -14.65 34.39
C TRP A 884 -8.52 -14.44 35.79
N TRP A 885 -9.74 -14.92 36.03
CA TRP A 885 -10.44 -14.69 37.30
C TRP A 885 -9.79 -15.42 38.47
N GLN A 886 -9.21 -16.60 38.24
CA GLN A 886 -8.42 -17.30 39.24
C GLN A 886 -7.17 -16.52 39.64
N THR A 887 -6.49 -15.90 38.68
CA THR A 887 -5.30 -15.09 38.94
C THR A 887 -5.65 -13.78 39.65
N VAL A 888 -6.74 -13.12 39.25
CA VAL A 888 -7.28 -11.95 39.95
C VAL A 888 -7.66 -12.29 41.40
N ALA A 889 -8.29 -13.44 41.64
CA ALA A 889 -8.71 -13.87 42.97
C ALA A 889 -7.52 -14.16 43.91
N LYS A 890 -6.37 -14.60 43.38
CA LYS A 890 -5.14 -14.80 44.16
C LYS A 890 -4.55 -13.47 44.67
N GLY A 891 -4.83 -12.37 43.97
CA GLY A 891 -4.31 -11.04 44.29
C GLY A 891 -2.80 -10.88 44.05
N ASN A 892 -2.35 -9.62 44.06
CA ASN A 892 -0.94 -9.22 44.06
C ASN A 892 -0.03 -9.91 43.01
N SER A 893 -0.36 -9.82 41.73
CA SER A 893 0.47 -10.37 40.64
C SER A 893 1.65 -9.48 40.23
N GLY A 894 1.76 -8.26 40.75
CA GLY A 894 2.72 -7.26 40.27
C GLY A 894 2.41 -6.69 38.88
N GLN A 895 1.33 -7.13 38.22
CA GLN A 895 0.95 -6.71 36.87
C GLN A 895 -0.21 -5.70 36.85
N GLY A 896 -0.63 -5.16 37.99
CA GLY A 896 -1.73 -4.18 38.04
C GLY A 896 -3.11 -4.75 37.66
N LEU A 897 -3.33 -6.05 37.90
CA LEU A 897 -4.63 -6.69 37.70
C LEU A 897 -5.73 -6.06 38.58
N PRO A 898 -7.02 -6.27 38.25
CA PRO A 898 -8.14 -5.84 39.08
C PRO A 898 -8.03 -6.28 40.55
N SER A 899 -8.57 -5.48 41.47
CA SER A 899 -8.56 -5.77 42.91
C SER A 899 -9.58 -6.81 43.35
N THR A 900 -10.58 -7.12 42.52
CA THR A 900 -11.66 -8.06 42.83
C THR A 900 -11.94 -8.96 41.65
N ALA A 901 -12.13 -10.26 41.88
CA ALA A 901 -12.45 -11.25 40.85
C ALA A 901 -13.93 -11.22 40.43
N THR A 902 -14.40 -10.02 40.08
CA THR A 902 -15.77 -9.76 39.65
C THR A 902 -15.77 -8.79 38.48
N GLN A 903 -16.68 -8.99 37.53
CA GLN A 903 -16.90 -7.99 36.47
C GLN A 903 -17.40 -6.67 37.06
N LYS A 904 -16.94 -5.55 36.48
CA LYS A 904 -17.40 -4.20 36.83
C LYS A 904 -18.40 -3.64 35.82
N ALA A 905 -18.80 -4.43 34.83
CA ALA A 905 -19.92 -4.14 33.95
C ALA A 905 -20.94 -5.28 34.03
N LYS A 906 -22.22 -4.94 33.85
CA LYS A 906 -23.33 -5.90 33.80
C LYS A 906 -24.27 -5.58 32.65
N LEU A 907 -24.81 -6.60 32.00
CA LEU A 907 -25.87 -6.45 31.02
C LEU A 907 -27.20 -6.27 31.76
N ILE A 908 -27.96 -5.23 31.40
CA ILE A 908 -29.33 -4.99 31.87
C ILE A 908 -30.29 -5.17 30.69
N SER A 909 -31.48 -5.66 31.01
CA SER A 909 -32.64 -5.73 30.13
C SER A 909 -33.79 -4.95 30.75
N ASP A 910 -34.27 -3.90 30.09
CA ASP A 910 -35.45 -3.15 30.50
C ASP A 910 -36.28 -2.70 29.28
N SER A 911 -37.27 -1.82 29.50
CA SER A 911 -38.14 -1.30 28.44
C SER A 911 -37.41 -0.49 27.36
N SER A 912 -36.18 -0.04 27.63
CA SER A 912 -35.31 0.67 26.69
C SER A 912 -34.39 -0.27 25.90
N GLY A 913 -34.50 -1.58 26.10
CA GLY A 913 -33.71 -2.61 25.42
C GLY A 913 -32.62 -3.22 26.30
N ASN A 914 -31.65 -3.86 25.65
CA ASN A 914 -30.54 -4.53 26.31
C ASN A 914 -29.27 -3.68 26.16
N TYR A 915 -28.57 -3.43 27.27
CA TYR A 915 -27.37 -2.62 27.27
C TYR A 915 -26.49 -2.88 28.50
N TRP A 916 -25.19 -2.63 28.37
CA TRP A 916 -24.23 -2.79 29.46
C TRP A 916 -24.19 -1.52 30.33
N VAL A 917 -24.21 -1.67 31.67
CA VAL A 917 -23.98 -0.59 32.65
C VAL A 917 -22.85 -0.92 33.61
N SER A 918 -22.22 0.08 34.20
CA SER A 918 -21.23 -0.15 35.25
C SER A 918 -21.90 -0.79 36.47
N GLY A 919 -21.23 -1.74 37.11
CA GLY A 919 -21.65 -2.37 38.35
C GLY A 919 -21.65 -1.36 39.51
N LYS A 920 -22.55 -1.52 40.49
CA LYS A 920 -22.53 -0.69 41.71
C LYS A 920 -21.27 -1.02 42.52
N ARG A 921 -20.65 -0.02 43.18
CA ARG A 921 -19.55 -0.25 44.12
C ARG A 921 -20.04 -1.14 45.27
N ASP A 922 -19.43 -2.30 45.43
CA ASP A 922 -19.48 -3.01 46.69
C ASP A 922 -18.56 -2.26 47.68
N GLY A 923 -19.17 -1.60 48.66
CA GLY A 923 -18.46 -1.06 49.82
C GLY A 923 -17.97 0.39 49.70
N LEU A 924 -18.88 1.36 49.76
CA LEU A 924 -18.65 2.64 50.43
C LEU A 924 -19.99 3.12 50.99
N ARG A 925 -20.10 3.14 52.32
CA ARG A 925 -21.21 3.79 53.03
C ARG A 925 -21.28 5.26 52.57
N PRO A 926 -22.48 5.83 52.38
CA PRO A 926 -22.59 7.25 52.08
C PRO A 926 -22.03 8.03 53.26
N ALA A 927 -21.05 8.90 53.00
CA ALA A 927 -20.66 9.92 53.95
C ALA A 927 -21.86 10.87 54.11
N LEU A 928 -22.47 10.84 55.29
CA LEU A 928 -23.37 11.85 55.77
C LEU A 928 -22.65 13.22 55.74
N GLY A 929 -23.26 14.20 55.08
CA GLY A 929 -22.86 15.59 55.21
C GLY A 929 -23.07 16.42 53.95
N ASP A 930 -24.33 16.70 53.60
CA ASP A 930 -24.75 18.11 53.62
C ASP A 930 -26.27 18.22 53.67
N ARG A 931 -26.76 18.89 54.72
CA ARG A 931 -28.15 19.29 54.87
C ARG A 931 -28.32 20.62 54.16
N THR A 932 -29.11 20.65 53.10
CA THR A 932 -29.95 21.81 52.82
C THR A 932 -31.32 21.33 52.36
N SER A 933 -32.26 21.45 53.28
CA SER A 933 -33.70 21.29 53.12
C SER A 933 -34.26 22.25 52.07
N VAL A 934 -35.06 21.72 51.14
CA VAL A 934 -36.12 22.48 50.47
C VAL A 934 -37.38 21.62 50.47
N ASN A 935 -38.39 22.07 51.21
CA ASN A 935 -39.76 21.53 51.19
C ASN A 935 -40.44 21.88 49.86
N PRO A 936 -41.32 21.02 49.31
CA PRO A 936 -42.17 21.34 48.20
C PRO A 936 -43.54 21.84 48.69
N ILE A 937 -43.99 23.02 48.25
CA ILE A 937 -45.42 23.37 48.28
C ILE A 937 -45.81 24.03 46.94
N GLU A 938 -46.59 23.25 46.20
CA GLU A 938 -47.75 23.55 45.36
C GLU A 938 -47.89 24.95 44.71
N ALA A 939 -48.05 24.88 43.39
CA ALA A 939 -48.78 25.85 42.60
C ALA A 939 -50.28 25.82 42.96
N SER A 940 -50.81 26.98 43.35
CA SER A 940 -52.15 27.39 42.93
C SER A 940 -52.13 28.89 42.60
N ARG A 941 -52.63 29.19 41.39
CA ARG A 941 -52.77 30.47 40.67
C ARG A 941 -51.63 30.91 39.78
#